data_AF-A0A0Q8WAC0-F1
#
_entry.id   AF-A0A0Q8WAC0-F1
#
_cell.length_a   1.000
_cell.length_b   1.000
_cell.length_c   1.000
_cell.angle_alpha   90.00
_cell.angle_beta   90.00
_cell.angle_gamma   90.00
#
_symmetry.space_group_name_H-M   'P 1'
#
loop_
_entity.id
_entity.type
_entity.pdbx_description
1 polymer ?
#
loop_
_entity_poly.entity_id
_entity_poly.type
_entity_poly.pdbx_seq_one_letter_code
_entity_poly.pdbx_strand_id
1 'polypeptide(L)'
;MSATFDLPQAVDRAELIEDVPTPEISAPEPAAEPSRRELKAARRREREEAKAARRREHEEAVQAKLEAKRRERAEREEAKRREHDERELAKQREREEREEAKQREREEAEQRVREQAEQREREKAEREEREQAEQREQEEREQAERELAEQREQEEREQAERELAEKREQEAREQAERELAEKRELEEREQAEQQAAAAREQAAADESARTQDPGVEAPEPAVEPEPQPVAPTAATIGLTQRLEAERQRLAAEREKREAEEQARLEQERAQAAAEEAKLAARRERDEAKSASRQARADAKLERKRAKQARLEAKHAARQQRNEEREKAAAAKIQARTEAVAAKAAERVDTRTAEMEAPEVTEPPVEADLEVPVTPLQDADVEAVETDVETPDEAAVDTESEIAELEQSSEVTDAAAIADPKTDAREARLTERRERSEAKRAARQARADAKEAARRERQEAKDALRRERQEAKDTAIRERAEAKEAQRREREAAELAEQQARDEAARDEAARQERKAAEETARREREAAEEAARREREAAEVTAAAVVAEQAAEPEPAEETEATAESEPAEETDQTTVEESAEPTEDAPEQVDEVVEPDEVEEPVEVVEPVAVEEPVEDEKQIAARVAAEAREAERLERQQAKEAARREREESKAAARSAKAAHRAEKKADRFVEAPREPKVSFMDRRRKNAADRDPGATSTGRNAVAVLAVAVGALGLACSLVLAIGAFMAALGTTDSNSAYDTLSSLCDTLVGPLGDVFTFSGTNAEMKEAVVAWGGGSMIYVLVGMFAQSYLRSRIDDD
;
A
#
# COMPACT_ATOMS: atom_id res chain seq x y z
N MET A 1 54.43 -6.83 -6.33
CA MET A 1 55.89 -6.99 -6.52
C MET A 1 56.15 -7.23 -8.00
N SER A 2 57.01 -6.40 -8.59
CA SER A 2 57.68 -6.57 -9.90
C SER A 2 56.81 -6.57 -11.17
N ALA A 3 56.54 -5.39 -11.71
CA ALA A 3 56.27 -5.21 -13.14
C ALA A 3 57.35 -4.29 -13.72
N THR A 4 58.27 -4.90 -14.45
CA THR A 4 59.40 -4.33 -15.18
C THR A 4 58.91 -3.37 -16.26
N PHE A 5 59.38 -2.12 -16.19
CA PHE A 5 59.14 -1.07 -17.17
C PHE A 5 60.34 -1.05 -18.13
N ASP A 6 60.14 -1.53 -19.36
CA ASP A 6 61.17 -1.65 -20.39
C ASP A 6 61.19 -0.35 -21.24
N LEU A 7 62.32 0.36 -21.21
CA LEU A 7 62.59 1.56 -21.99
C LEU A 7 63.30 1.16 -23.30
N PRO A 8 62.84 1.59 -24.49
CA PRO A 8 63.60 1.35 -25.71
C PRO A 8 64.83 2.27 -25.78
N GLN A 9 65.96 1.60 -25.98
CA GLN A 9 67.31 2.14 -26.12
C GLN A 9 67.41 3.20 -27.24
N ALA A 10 68.06 4.30 -26.89
CA ALA A 10 68.73 5.18 -27.84
C ALA A 10 69.91 4.40 -28.47
N VAL A 11 69.84 4.17 -29.78
CA VAL A 11 70.98 3.65 -30.55
C VAL A 11 71.64 4.82 -31.23
N ASP A 12 72.88 5.05 -30.78
CA ASP A 12 73.93 5.84 -31.39
C ASP A 12 73.94 5.72 -32.92
N ARG A 13 73.77 6.85 -33.62
CA ARG A 13 74.25 6.99 -34.98
C ARG A 13 75.54 7.78 -34.95
N ALA A 14 76.59 7.05 -34.58
CA ALA A 14 77.97 7.49 -34.64
C ALA A 14 78.33 7.94 -36.06
N GLU A 15 79.16 8.98 -36.06
CA GLU A 15 79.86 9.60 -37.16
C GLU A 15 80.64 8.55 -37.96
N LEU A 16 80.44 8.53 -39.29
CA LEU A 16 81.38 7.93 -40.21
C LEU A 16 81.64 8.96 -41.32
N ILE A 17 82.62 9.81 -41.03
CA ILE A 17 83.32 10.66 -41.99
C ILE A 17 84.19 9.71 -42.81
N GLU A 18 83.70 9.27 -43.97
CA GLU A 18 84.51 8.58 -44.97
C GLU A 18 85.01 9.59 -46.02
N ASP A 19 86.34 9.64 -46.12
CA ASP A 19 87.16 10.33 -47.11
C ASP A 19 86.60 10.20 -48.54
N VAL A 20 86.27 11.34 -49.14
CA VAL A 20 86.05 11.43 -50.59
C VAL A 20 87.37 11.90 -51.24
N PRO A 21 87.94 11.12 -52.18
CA PRO A 21 89.21 11.44 -52.83
C PRO A 21 89.08 12.66 -53.73
N THR A 22 90.05 13.58 -53.63
CA THR A 22 90.30 14.65 -54.60
C THR A 22 90.56 14.06 -56.00
N PRO A 23 89.73 14.35 -57.02
CA PRO A 23 90.12 14.06 -58.39
C PRO A 23 91.03 15.19 -58.91
N GLU A 24 92.16 14.77 -59.46
CA GLU A 24 93.11 15.59 -60.22
C GLU A 24 92.39 16.41 -61.30
N ILE A 25 92.59 17.72 -61.27
CA ILE A 25 92.18 18.66 -62.30
C ILE A 25 93.11 18.46 -63.51
N SER A 26 92.74 17.53 -64.39
CA SER A 26 93.20 17.55 -65.78
C SER A 26 92.40 18.62 -66.53
N ALA A 27 93.07 19.69 -66.95
CA ALA A 27 92.50 20.76 -67.76
C ALA A 27 92.05 20.21 -69.13
N PRO A 28 90.74 20.25 -69.47
CA PRO A 28 90.31 19.96 -70.83
C PRO A 28 90.63 21.17 -71.73
N GLU A 29 91.12 20.87 -72.94
CA GLU A 29 91.23 21.79 -74.07
C GLU A 29 89.94 22.61 -74.27
N PRO A 30 90.02 23.85 -74.78
CA PRO A 30 88.86 24.72 -74.99
C PRO A 30 87.94 24.11 -76.07
N ALA A 31 86.93 23.37 -75.62
CA ALA A 31 85.84 22.92 -76.48
C ALA A 31 85.13 24.14 -77.07
N ALA A 32 84.99 24.13 -78.41
CA ALA A 32 84.39 25.20 -79.19
C ALA A 32 83.07 25.68 -78.57
N GLU A 33 82.95 27.00 -78.39
CA GLU A 33 81.79 27.61 -77.76
C GLU A 33 80.51 27.20 -78.50
N PRO A 34 79.51 26.63 -77.79
CA PRO A 34 78.26 26.23 -78.40
C PRO A 34 77.60 27.46 -79.01
N SER A 35 77.16 27.32 -80.26
CA SER A 35 76.53 28.41 -80.97
C SER A 35 75.32 28.93 -80.17
N ARG A 36 75.04 30.24 -80.23
CA ARG A 36 73.90 30.86 -79.51
C ARG A 36 72.56 30.14 -79.73
N ARG A 37 72.42 29.39 -80.83
CA ARG A 37 71.26 28.54 -81.14
C ARG A 37 71.22 27.26 -80.29
N GLU A 38 72.36 26.59 -80.08
CA GLU A 38 72.47 25.39 -79.24
C GLU A 38 72.24 25.73 -77.77
N LEU A 39 72.77 26.85 -77.30
CA LEU A 39 72.54 27.35 -75.94
C LEU A 39 71.07 27.66 -75.68
N LYS A 40 70.35 28.19 -76.69
CA LYS A 40 68.90 28.42 -76.61
C LYS A 40 68.09 27.12 -76.67
N ALA A 41 68.54 26.12 -77.42
CA ALA A 41 67.91 24.81 -77.48
C ALA A 41 68.11 24.02 -76.18
N ALA A 42 69.31 24.08 -75.58
CA ALA A 42 69.62 23.48 -74.29
C ALA A 42 68.75 24.09 -73.18
N ARG A 43 68.66 25.42 -73.09
CA ARG A 43 67.76 26.09 -72.12
C ARG A 43 66.28 25.74 -72.30
N ARG A 44 65.83 25.44 -73.53
CA ARG A 44 64.46 24.98 -73.78
C ARG A 44 64.24 23.55 -73.28
N ARG A 45 65.20 22.64 -73.55
CA ARG A 45 65.15 21.26 -73.03
C ARG A 45 65.21 21.23 -71.51
N GLU A 46 66.11 22.00 -70.91
CA GLU A 46 66.22 22.15 -69.45
C GLU A 46 64.92 22.70 -68.84
N ARG A 47 64.27 23.68 -69.48
CA ARG A 47 62.97 24.20 -69.03
C ARG A 47 61.84 23.19 -69.19
N GLU A 48 61.86 22.35 -70.22
CA GLU A 48 60.89 21.27 -70.39
C GLU A 48 61.11 20.12 -69.41
N GLU A 49 62.35 19.75 -69.16
CA GLU A 49 62.73 18.76 -68.14
C GLU A 49 62.39 19.25 -66.74
N ALA A 50 62.66 20.52 -66.40
CA ALA A 50 62.25 21.12 -65.13
C ALA A 50 60.72 21.16 -64.99
N LYS A 51 59.98 21.43 -66.07
CA LYS A 51 58.51 21.35 -66.07
C LYS A 51 58.01 19.91 -65.89
N ALA A 52 58.67 18.94 -66.51
CA ALA A 52 58.32 17.53 -66.37
C ALA A 52 58.62 17.02 -64.95
N ALA A 53 59.75 17.43 -64.34
CA ALA A 53 60.10 17.12 -62.96
C ALA A 53 59.06 17.68 -61.99
N ARG A 54 58.68 18.96 -62.11
CA ARG A 54 57.62 19.57 -61.28
C ARG A 54 56.26 18.88 -61.43
N ARG A 55 55.92 18.38 -62.62
CA ARG A 55 54.69 17.60 -62.83
C ARG A 55 54.75 16.26 -62.10
N ARG A 56 55.89 15.56 -62.15
CA ARG A 56 56.09 14.31 -61.40
C ARG A 56 56.01 14.54 -59.89
N GLU A 57 56.69 15.57 -59.38
CA GLU A 57 56.62 15.95 -57.97
C GLU A 57 55.19 16.30 -57.53
N HIS A 58 54.44 17.04 -58.36
CA HIS A 58 53.05 17.35 -58.07
C HIS A 58 52.16 16.09 -58.11
N GLU A 59 52.35 15.21 -59.07
CA GLU A 59 51.62 13.92 -59.15
C GLU A 59 51.93 13.03 -57.94
N GLU A 60 53.19 12.93 -57.54
CA GLU A 60 53.62 12.21 -56.34
C GLU A 60 53.04 12.84 -55.06
N ALA A 61 53.03 14.17 -54.95
CA ALA A 61 52.41 14.86 -53.82
C ALA A 61 50.90 14.62 -53.75
N VAL A 62 50.21 14.58 -54.89
CA VAL A 62 48.77 14.25 -54.96
C VAL A 62 48.53 12.79 -54.58
N GLN A 63 49.37 11.86 -55.05
CA GLN A 63 49.29 10.45 -54.67
C GLN A 63 49.52 10.26 -53.17
N ALA A 64 50.57 10.86 -52.61
CA ALA A 64 50.86 10.84 -51.18
C ALA A 64 49.70 11.40 -50.34
N LYS A 65 49.08 12.50 -50.79
CA LYS A 65 47.89 13.08 -50.13
C LYS A 65 46.67 12.17 -50.19
N LEU A 66 46.46 11.48 -51.31
CA LEU A 66 45.39 10.48 -51.45
C LEU A 66 45.63 9.26 -50.57
N GLU A 67 46.87 8.77 -50.47
CA GLU A 67 47.24 7.67 -49.58
C GLU A 67 47.09 8.04 -48.12
N ALA A 68 47.56 9.23 -47.70
CA ALA A 68 47.35 9.73 -46.34
C ALA A 68 45.86 9.78 -45.98
N LYS A 69 45.02 10.29 -46.90
CA LYS A 69 43.56 10.33 -46.70
C LYS A 69 42.91 8.95 -46.66
N ARG A 70 43.45 7.96 -47.38
CA ARG A 70 42.99 6.57 -47.31
C ARG A 70 43.37 5.93 -45.96
N ARG A 71 44.58 6.17 -45.47
CA ARG A 71 45.03 5.70 -44.14
C ARG A 71 44.19 6.31 -43.03
N GLU A 72 43.96 7.62 -43.05
CA GLU A 72 43.10 8.30 -42.06
C GLU A 72 41.67 7.73 -42.05
N ARG A 73 41.11 7.42 -43.22
CA ARG A 73 39.78 6.77 -43.31
C ARG A 73 39.79 5.35 -42.75
N ALA A 74 40.82 4.56 -43.06
CA ALA A 74 40.96 3.20 -42.56
C ALA A 74 41.10 3.18 -41.03
N GLU A 75 41.95 4.04 -40.46
CA GLU A 75 42.11 4.19 -39.01
C GLU A 75 40.81 4.62 -38.33
N ARG A 76 40.07 5.54 -38.95
CA ARG A 76 38.75 5.96 -38.43
C ARG A 76 37.71 4.85 -38.49
N GLU A 77 37.75 3.98 -39.49
CA GLU A 77 36.87 2.82 -39.58
C GLU A 77 37.23 1.74 -38.57
N GLU A 78 38.52 1.49 -38.34
CA GLU A 78 38.99 0.59 -37.28
C GLU A 78 38.61 1.12 -35.89
N ALA A 79 38.79 2.42 -35.63
CA ALA A 79 38.39 3.03 -34.36
C ALA A 79 36.88 2.87 -34.11
N LYS A 80 36.04 3.05 -35.14
CA LYS A 80 34.59 2.81 -35.04
C LYS A 80 34.24 1.35 -34.79
N ARG A 81 34.99 0.40 -35.37
CA ARG A 81 34.79 -1.04 -35.10
C ARG A 81 35.14 -1.36 -33.65
N ARG A 82 36.27 -0.87 -33.14
CA ARG A 82 36.66 -1.04 -31.73
C ARG A 82 35.61 -0.44 -30.77
N GLU A 83 35.14 0.78 -31.02
CA GLU A 83 34.09 1.42 -30.21
C GLU A 83 32.77 0.62 -30.25
N HIS A 84 32.42 0.08 -31.42
CA HIS A 84 31.24 -0.77 -31.55
C HIS A 84 31.38 -2.08 -30.77
N ASP A 85 32.52 -2.74 -30.88
CA ASP A 85 32.79 -4.02 -30.21
C ASP A 85 32.87 -3.83 -28.67
N GLU A 86 33.52 -2.77 -28.19
CA GLU A 86 33.50 -2.38 -26.77
C GLU A 86 32.09 -2.13 -26.26
N ARG A 87 31.24 -1.49 -27.08
CA ARG A 87 29.84 -1.24 -26.72
C ARG A 87 29.00 -2.52 -26.68
N GLU A 88 29.25 -3.49 -27.56
CA GLU A 88 28.58 -4.79 -27.51
C GLU A 88 29.05 -5.61 -26.31
N LEU A 89 30.34 -5.61 -25.99
CA LEU A 89 30.87 -6.23 -24.77
C LEU A 89 30.28 -5.60 -23.50
N ALA A 90 30.16 -4.27 -23.45
CA ALA A 90 29.50 -3.58 -22.34
C ALA A 90 28.02 -3.97 -22.20
N LYS A 91 27.29 -4.10 -23.32
CA LYS A 91 25.90 -4.58 -23.29
C LYS A 91 25.78 -6.04 -22.85
N GLN A 92 26.75 -6.88 -23.20
CA GLN A 92 26.78 -8.27 -22.74
C GLN A 92 26.98 -8.34 -21.23
N ARG A 93 27.96 -7.61 -20.68
CA ARG A 93 28.17 -7.50 -19.24
C ARG A 93 26.94 -6.97 -18.50
N GLU A 94 26.28 -5.93 -19.03
CA GLU A 94 25.03 -5.40 -18.44
C GLU A 94 23.91 -6.46 -18.43
N ARG A 95 23.85 -7.33 -19.44
CA ARG A 95 22.87 -8.44 -19.48
C ARG A 95 23.21 -9.52 -18.47
N GLU A 96 24.48 -9.91 -18.38
CA GLU A 96 24.96 -10.90 -17.41
C GLU A 96 24.73 -10.42 -15.97
N GLU A 97 25.13 -9.19 -15.63
CA GLU A 97 24.88 -8.59 -14.32
C GLU A 97 23.38 -8.53 -13.98
N ARG A 98 22.53 -8.24 -14.98
CA ARG A 98 21.08 -8.22 -14.80
C ARG A 98 20.48 -9.61 -14.63
N GLU A 99 21.05 -10.63 -15.27
CA GLU A 99 20.64 -12.02 -15.09
C GLU A 99 21.08 -12.55 -13.74
N GLU A 100 22.31 -12.27 -13.30
CA GLU A 100 22.78 -12.58 -11.95
C GLU A 100 21.93 -11.88 -10.89
N ALA A 101 21.62 -10.59 -11.05
CA ALA A 101 20.76 -9.87 -10.12
C ALA A 101 19.35 -10.49 -10.03
N LYS A 102 18.78 -10.94 -11.15
CA LYS A 102 17.49 -11.65 -11.17
C LYS A 102 17.59 -13.04 -10.54
N GLN A 103 18.72 -13.74 -10.70
CA GLN A 103 18.94 -15.04 -10.05
C GLN A 103 19.01 -14.86 -8.53
N ARG A 104 19.79 -13.90 -8.04
CA ARG A 104 19.86 -13.57 -6.61
C ARG A 104 18.50 -13.15 -6.04
N GLU A 105 17.73 -12.33 -6.77
CA GLU A 105 16.38 -11.96 -6.34
C GLU A 105 15.42 -13.18 -6.27
N ARG A 106 15.56 -14.14 -7.20
CA ARG A 106 14.78 -15.39 -7.17
C ARG A 106 15.20 -16.30 -6.02
N GLU A 107 16.50 -16.46 -5.78
CA GLU A 107 17.03 -17.25 -4.67
C GLU A 107 16.63 -16.66 -3.32
N GLU A 108 16.74 -15.33 -3.14
CA GLU A 108 16.26 -14.65 -1.93
C GLU A 108 14.74 -14.81 -1.75
N ALA A 109 13.96 -14.70 -2.83
CA ALA A 109 12.52 -14.91 -2.76
C ALA A 109 12.17 -16.36 -2.39
N GLU A 110 12.89 -17.34 -2.95
CA GLU A 110 12.71 -18.75 -2.63
C GLU A 110 13.11 -19.06 -1.19
N GLN A 111 14.22 -18.49 -0.70
CA GLN A 111 14.63 -18.61 0.70
C GLN A 111 13.57 -18.05 1.64
N ARG A 112 13.00 -16.87 1.34
CA ARG A 112 11.91 -16.29 2.16
C ARG A 112 10.65 -17.15 2.15
N VAL A 113 10.31 -17.78 1.03
CA VAL A 113 9.15 -18.69 0.96
C VAL A 113 9.42 -19.96 1.78
N ARG A 114 10.63 -20.51 1.73
CA ARG A 114 11.03 -21.66 2.56
C ARG A 114 11.03 -21.32 4.05
N GLU A 115 11.59 -20.18 4.43
CA GLU A 115 11.60 -19.71 5.82
C GLU A 115 10.18 -19.45 6.35
N GLN A 116 9.30 -18.84 5.55
CA GLN A 116 7.88 -18.69 5.91
C GLN A 116 7.13 -20.03 6.01
N ALA A 117 7.47 -21.01 5.17
CA ALA A 117 6.89 -22.34 5.27
C ALA A 117 7.35 -23.03 6.56
N GLU A 118 8.64 -22.95 6.89
CA GLU A 118 9.20 -23.52 8.11
C GLU A 118 8.65 -22.83 9.37
N GLN A 119 8.48 -21.50 9.37
CA GLN A 119 7.82 -20.79 10.45
C GLN A 119 6.38 -21.25 10.65
N ARG A 120 5.61 -21.44 9.57
CA ARG A 120 4.24 -21.96 9.66
C ARG A 120 4.18 -23.40 10.14
N GLU A 121 5.16 -24.23 9.80
CA GLU A 121 5.25 -25.59 10.33
C GLU A 121 5.61 -25.59 11.82
N ARG A 122 6.51 -24.71 12.25
CA ARG A 122 6.84 -24.52 13.68
C ARG A 122 5.65 -23.98 14.48
N GLU A 123 4.93 -22.97 13.98
CA GLU A 123 3.72 -22.46 14.63
C GLU A 123 2.62 -23.53 14.71
N LYS A 124 2.47 -24.36 13.68
CA LYS A 124 1.52 -25.49 13.73
C LYS A 124 1.93 -26.53 14.76
N ALA A 125 3.21 -26.91 14.80
CA ALA A 125 3.71 -27.86 15.79
C ALA A 125 3.57 -27.31 17.22
N GLU A 126 3.89 -26.04 17.45
CA GLU A 126 3.71 -25.38 18.76
C GLU A 126 2.23 -25.32 19.14
N ARG A 127 1.34 -25.04 18.19
CA ARG A 127 -0.10 -25.03 18.43
C ARG A 127 -0.63 -26.42 18.76
N GLU A 128 -0.20 -27.46 18.05
CA GLU A 128 -0.57 -28.85 18.34
C GLU A 128 -0.04 -29.28 19.73
N GLU A 129 1.16 -28.84 20.12
CA GLU A 129 1.71 -29.09 21.46
C GLU A 129 0.92 -28.37 22.55
N ARG A 130 0.52 -27.11 22.33
CA ARG A 130 -0.36 -26.36 23.24
C ARG A 130 -1.75 -26.98 23.36
N GLU A 131 -2.36 -27.38 22.24
CA GLU A 131 -3.67 -28.04 22.24
C GLU A 131 -3.60 -29.40 22.97
N GLN A 132 -2.50 -30.16 22.83
CA GLN A 132 -2.30 -31.38 23.62
C GLN A 132 -2.09 -31.11 25.12
N ALA A 133 -1.37 -30.05 25.47
CA ALA A 133 -1.20 -29.65 26.87
C ALA A 133 -2.54 -29.21 27.50
N GLU A 134 -3.33 -28.40 26.79
CA GLU A 134 -4.67 -27.98 27.24
C GLU A 134 -5.62 -29.17 27.38
N GLN A 135 -5.57 -30.16 26.46
CA GLN A 135 -6.36 -31.38 26.59
C GLN A 135 -5.98 -32.19 27.84
N ARG A 136 -4.68 -32.33 28.14
CA ARG A 136 -4.24 -33.02 29.36
C ARG A 136 -4.68 -32.27 30.61
N GLU A 137 -4.58 -30.95 30.61
CA GLU A 137 -5.05 -30.14 31.74
C GLU A 137 -6.58 -30.24 31.92
N GLN A 138 -7.35 -30.29 30.83
CA GLN A 138 -8.79 -30.51 30.88
C GLN A 138 -9.13 -31.92 31.40
N GLU A 139 -8.43 -32.95 30.93
CA GLU A 139 -8.63 -34.32 31.42
C GLU A 139 -8.28 -34.45 32.91
N GLU A 140 -7.20 -33.81 33.37
CA GLU A 140 -6.83 -33.77 34.78
C GLU A 140 -7.87 -33.02 35.63
N ARG A 141 -8.40 -31.90 35.13
CA ARG A 141 -9.48 -31.16 35.80
C ARG A 141 -10.77 -31.96 35.87
N GLU A 142 -11.16 -32.63 34.78
CA GLU A 142 -12.36 -33.46 34.75
C GLU A 142 -12.21 -34.69 35.66
N GLN A 143 -11.02 -35.29 35.74
CA GLN A 143 -10.73 -36.35 36.70
C GLN A 143 -10.83 -35.85 38.14
N ALA A 144 -10.22 -34.70 38.46
CA ALA A 144 -10.31 -34.11 39.79
C ALA A 144 -11.76 -33.75 40.18
N GLU A 145 -12.57 -33.26 39.23
CA GLU A 145 -13.99 -32.96 39.46
C GLU A 145 -14.79 -34.24 39.68
N ARG A 146 -14.54 -35.31 38.92
CA ARG A 146 -15.18 -36.62 39.13
C ARG A 146 -14.81 -37.22 40.48
N GLU A 147 -13.55 -37.16 40.88
CA GLU A 147 -13.11 -37.63 42.21
C GLU A 147 -13.78 -36.84 43.34
N LEU A 148 -13.90 -35.52 43.19
CA LEU A 148 -14.55 -34.67 44.18
C LEU A 148 -16.08 -34.92 44.23
N ALA A 149 -16.71 -35.19 43.08
CA ALA A 149 -18.11 -35.58 43.02
C ALA A 149 -18.35 -36.96 43.65
N GLU A 150 -17.49 -37.94 43.40
CA GLU A 150 -17.56 -39.27 44.04
C GLU A 150 -17.36 -39.19 45.56
N GLN A 151 -16.45 -38.32 46.04
CA GLN A 151 -16.29 -38.07 47.48
C GLN A 151 -17.54 -37.48 48.09
N ARG A 152 -18.17 -36.48 47.45
CA ARG A 152 -19.43 -35.92 47.92
C ARG A 152 -20.56 -36.95 47.94
N GLU A 153 -20.66 -37.80 46.92
CA GLU A 153 -21.66 -38.86 46.90
C GLU A 153 -21.42 -39.89 48.02
N GLN A 154 -20.17 -40.24 48.30
CA GLN A 154 -19.83 -41.12 49.42
C GLN A 154 -20.17 -40.48 50.77
N GLU A 155 -19.84 -39.20 50.97
CA GLU A 155 -20.19 -38.46 52.18
C GLU A 155 -21.71 -38.36 52.38
N GLU A 156 -22.47 -38.08 51.31
CA GLU A 156 -23.94 -38.05 51.36
C GLU A 156 -24.53 -39.43 51.69
N ARG A 157 -23.97 -40.52 51.14
CA ARG A 157 -24.38 -41.89 51.47
C ARG A 157 -24.06 -42.24 52.92
N GLU A 158 -22.88 -41.89 53.42
CA GLU A 158 -22.53 -42.10 54.82
C GLU A 158 -23.43 -41.28 55.76
N GLN A 159 -23.73 -40.03 55.41
CA GLN A 159 -24.65 -39.20 56.19
C GLN A 159 -26.06 -39.80 56.20
N ALA A 160 -26.57 -40.23 55.03
CA ALA A 160 -27.86 -40.89 54.94
C ALA A 160 -27.90 -42.19 55.77
N GLU A 161 -26.83 -42.98 55.77
CA GLU A 161 -26.73 -44.19 56.59
C GLU A 161 -26.70 -43.87 58.09
N ARG A 162 -25.95 -42.84 58.51
CA ARG A 162 -25.92 -42.36 59.89
C ARG A 162 -27.29 -41.85 60.35
N GLU A 163 -27.98 -41.07 59.53
CA GLU A 163 -29.35 -40.61 59.85
C GLU A 163 -30.35 -41.77 59.96
N LEU A 164 -30.22 -42.80 59.12
CA LEU A 164 -31.09 -43.98 59.16
C LEU A 164 -30.78 -44.85 60.40
N ALA A 165 -29.51 -44.95 60.79
CA ALA A 165 -29.09 -45.61 62.03
C ALA A 165 -29.59 -44.86 63.26
N GLU A 166 -29.47 -43.53 63.30
CA GLU A 166 -29.95 -42.69 64.40
C GLU A 166 -31.48 -42.77 64.53
N LYS A 167 -32.23 -42.76 63.41
CA LYS A 167 -33.69 -42.97 63.44
C LYS A 167 -34.07 -44.33 64.02
N ARG A 168 -33.34 -45.40 63.68
CA ARG A 168 -33.58 -46.73 64.28
C ARG A 168 -33.28 -46.76 65.77
N GLU A 169 -32.24 -46.04 66.20
CA GLU A 169 -31.93 -45.92 67.62
C GLU A 169 -32.99 -45.12 68.37
N GLN A 170 -33.46 -44.00 67.80
CA GLN A 170 -34.55 -43.20 68.37
C GLN A 170 -35.85 -44.00 68.46
N GLU A 171 -36.24 -44.71 67.40
CA GLU A 171 -37.42 -45.59 67.41
C GLU A 171 -37.29 -46.71 68.46
N ALA A 172 -36.10 -47.30 68.62
CA ALA A 172 -35.86 -48.30 69.66
C ALA A 172 -35.95 -47.71 71.08
N ARG A 173 -35.45 -46.48 71.28
CA ARG A 173 -35.58 -45.76 72.57
C ARG A 173 -37.03 -45.40 72.87
N GLU A 174 -37.77 -44.88 71.88
CA GLU A 174 -39.20 -44.59 72.03
C GLU A 174 -40.01 -45.86 72.33
N GLN A 175 -39.70 -46.98 71.68
CA GLN A 175 -40.36 -48.26 71.98
C GLN A 175 -40.07 -48.71 73.40
N ALA A 176 -38.81 -48.63 73.85
CA ALA A 176 -38.45 -48.97 75.22
C ALA A 176 -39.13 -48.05 76.25
N GLU A 177 -39.26 -46.76 75.95
CA GLU A 177 -39.95 -45.80 76.81
C GLU A 177 -41.46 -46.06 76.85
N ARG A 178 -42.09 -46.39 75.72
CA ARG A 178 -43.50 -46.79 75.68
C ARG A 178 -43.76 -48.07 76.46
N GLU A 179 -42.88 -49.06 76.37
CA GLU A 179 -43.00 -50.29 77.17
C GLU A 179 -42.84 -50.01 78.67
N LEU A 180 -41.95 -49.09 79.05
CA LEU A 180 -41.80 -48.66 80.45
C LEU A 180 -43.01 -47.85 80.94
N ALA A 181 -43.56 -46.97 80.10
CA ALA A 181 -44.74 -46.18 80.42
C ALA A 181 -46.00 -47.07 80.55
N GLU A 182 -46.18 -48.04 79.64
CA GLU A 182 -47.29 -49.01 79.72
C GLU A 182 -47.19 -49.87 80.97
N LYS A 183 -45.97 -50.30 81.35
CA LYS A 183 -45.75 -51.00 82.63
C LYS A 183 -46.12 -50.14 83.84
N ARG A 184 -45.75 -48.86 83.84
CA ARG A 184 -46.13 -47.92 84.90
C ARG A 184 -47.64 -47.70 84.95
N GLU A 185 -48.31 -47.54 83.80
CA GLU A 185 -49.76 -47.39 83.75
C GLU A 185 -50.47 -48.66 84.26
N LEU A 186 -49.97 -49.85 83.92
CA LEU A 186 -50.50 -51.11 84.45
C LEU A 186 -50.31 -51.22 85.97
N GLU A 187 -49.13 -50.85 86.50
CA GLU A 187 -48.87 -50.82 87.94
C GLU A 187 -49.76 -49.78 88.66
N GLU A 188 -49.95 -48.59 88.09
CA GLU A 188 -50.85 -47.56 88.62
C GLU A 188 -52.31 -48.01 88.58
N ARG A 189 -52.76 -48.68 87.53
CA ARG A 189 -54.10 -49.27 87.46
C ARG A 189 -54.30 -50.37 88.49
N GLU A 190 -53.30 -51.23 88.69
CA GLU A 190 -53.35 -52.27 89.71
C GLU A 190 -53.40 -51.65 91.12
N GLN A 191 -52.62 -50.60 91.38
CA GLN A 191 -52.70 -49.84 92.63
C GLN A 191 -54.05 -49.14 92.82
N ALA A 192 -54.59 -48.52 91.77
CA ALA A 192 -55.90 -47.87 91.80
C ALA A 192 -57.03 -48.89 92.02
N GLU A 193 -56.93 -50.09 91.44
CA GLU A 193 -57.89 -51.16 91.65
C GLU A 193 -57.81 -51.71 93.09
N GLN A 194 -56.60 -51.86 93.65
CA GLN A 194 -56.41 -52.22 95.06
C GLN A 194 -56.96 -51.15 96.00
N GLN A 195 -56.74 -49.86 95.70
CA GLN A 195 -57.30 -48.74 96.47
C GLN A 195 -58.83 -48.65 96.32
N ALA A 196 -59.40 -48.90 95.14
CA ALA A 196 -60.84 -48.94 94.92
C ALA A 196 -61.50 -50.14 95.61
N ALA A 197 -60.81 -51.29 95.68
CA ALA A 197 -61.25 -52.45 96.45
C ALA A 197 -61.24 -52.14 97.97
N ALA A 198 -60.18 -51.50 98.47
CA ALA A 198 -60.11 -51.06 99.86
C ALA A 198 -61.15 -49.96 100.20
N ALA A 199 -61.39 -49.03 99.27
CA ALA A 199 -62.43 -48.00 99.41
C ALA A 199 -63.84 -48.61 99.34
N ARG A 200 -64.07 -49.67 98.55
CA ARG A 200 -65.32 -50.44 98.59
C ARG A 200 -65.51 -51.22 99.88
N GLU A 201 -64.43 -51.68 100.50
CA GLU A 201 -64.46 -52.30 101.83
C GLU A 201 -64.75 -51.27 102.94
N GLN A 202 -64.24 -50.04 102.79
CA GLN A 202 -64.57 -48.92 103.69
C GLN A 202 -65.98 -48.34 103.45
N ALA A 203 -66.45 -48.29 102.20
CA ALA A 203 -67.81 -47.84 101.85
C ALA A 203 -68.88 -48.86 102.25
N ALA A 204 -68.55 -50.15 102.29
CA ALA A 204 -69.44 -51.19 102.82
C ALA A 204 -69.65 -51.09 104.34
N ALA A 205 -68.88 -50.25 105.04
CA ALA A 205 -69.02 -50.01 106.49
C ALA A 205 -69.82 -48.75 106.85
N ASP A 206 -70.19 -47.88 105.89
CA ASP A 206 -70.78 -46.56 106.21
C ASP A 206 -71.91 -46.13 105.27
N GLU A 207 -72.83 -47.05 104.93
CA GLU A 207 -74.03 -46.70 104.16
C GLU A 207 -75.32 -47.21 104.84
N SER A 208 -75.62 -46.59 105.98
CA SER A 208 -76.91 -46.66 106.67
C SER A 208 -77.36 -45.29 107.15
N ALA A 209 -77.56 -44.31 106.24
CA ALA A 209 -78.43 -43.17 106.50
C ALA A 209 -78.74 -42.31 105.27
N ARG A 210 -80.05 -42.10 105.02
CA ARG A 210 -80.70 -40.92 104.39
C ARG A 210 -80.48 -40.70 102.89
N THR A 211 -81.47 -40.92 102.01
CA THR A 211 -82.74 -40.16 101.80
C THR A 211 -82.57 -38.65 101.54
N GLN A 212 -82.69 -38.20 100.28
CA GLN A 212 -83.70 -37.23 99.76
C GLN A 212 -83.29 -36.63 98.39
N ASP A 213 -84.18 -36.79 97.41
CA ASP A 213 -84.44 -35.97 96.20
C ASP A 213 -84.88 -34.52 96.63
N PRO A 214 -84.91 -33.42 95.83
CA PRO A 214 -85.19 -33.36 94.38
C PRO A 214 -84.59 -32.22 93.50
N GLY A 215 -84.66 -32.40 92.16
CA GLY A 215 -85.26 -31.40 91.27
C GLY A 215 -84.42 -30.35 90.52
N VAL A 216 -84.51 -30.43 89.18
CA VAL A 216 -84.77 -29.35 88.19
C VAL A 216 -83.65 -28.36 87.80
N GLU A 217 -83.65 -28.11 86.47
CA GLU A 217 -83.29 -26.88 85.73
C GLU A 217 -81.95 -26.80 84.95
N ALA A 218 -82.11 -26.68 83.63
CA ALA A 218 -81.12 -26.12 82.71
C ALA A 218 -80.79 -24.67 83.08
N PRO A 219 -79.57 -24.19 82.77
CA PRO A 219 -79.48 -23.18 81.71
C PRO A 219 -78.19 -23.26 80.85
N GLU A 220 -78.29 -22.77 79.62
CA GLU A 220 -77.17 -22.27 78.79
C GLU A 220 -76.53 -21.00 79.43
N PRO A 221 -75.65 -20.26 78.75
CA PRO A 221 -74.29 -20.57 78.28
C PRO A 221 -73.27 -19.55 78.86
N ALA A 222 -72.04 -19.94 79.23
CA ALA A 222 -71.10 -18.96 79.79
C ALA A 222 -69.61 -19.34 79.64
N VAL A 223 -68.91 -18.49 78.88
CA VAL A 223 -67.52 -18.04 79.03
C VAL A 223 -66.40 -18.98 78.59
N GLU A 224 -65.84 -18.66 77.41
CA GLU A 224 -64.45 -18.95 77.01
C GLU A 224 -63.46 -18.46 78.08
N PRO A 225 -62.60 -19.33 78.65
CA PRO A 225 -61.38 -18.86 79.27
C PRO A 225 -60.37 -18.56 78.16
N GLU A 226 -59.85 -17.33 78.16
CA GLU A 226 -58.63 -16.98 77.44
C GLU A 226 -57.53 -18.04 77.73
N PRO A 227 -56.92 -18.66 76.70
CA PRO A 227 -55.80 -19.55 76.93
C PRO A 227 -54.60 -18.72 77.39
N GLN A 228 -54.23 -18.86 78.66
CA GLN A 228 -52.93 -18.45 79.14
C GLN A 228 -51.83 -19.11 78.29
N PRO A 229 -50.72 -18.40 77.99
CA PRO A 229 -49.66 -18.90 77.12
C PRO A 229 -48.99 -20.11 77.78
N VAL A 230 -49.39 -21.30 77.33
CA VAL A 230 -48.70 -22.54 77.69
C VAL A 230 -47.31 -22.45 77.07
N ALA A 231 -46.28 -22.43 77.92
CA ALA A 231 -44.89 -22.41 77.47
C ALA A 231 -44.67 -23.55 76.46
N PRO A 232 -43.99 -23.30 75.32
CA PRO A 232 -43.80 -24.29 74.28
C PRO A 232 -43.09 -25.50 74.90
N THR A 233 -43.76 -26.65 74.84
CA THR A 233 -43.18 -27.93 75.23
C THR A 233 -41.97 -28.22 74.36
N ALA A 234 -40.97 -28.94 74.86
CA ALA A 234 -39.72 -29.23 74.12
C ALA A 234 -39.97 -29.80 72.70
N ALA A 235 -41.10 -30.50 72.50
CA ALA A 235 -41.55 -30.98 71.20
C ALA A 235 -41.91 -29.86 70.18
N THR A 236 -42.46 -28.72 70.63
CA THR A 236 -42.74 -27.58 69.75
C THR A 236 -41.46 -26.82 69.37
N ILE A 237 -40.47 -26.75 70.27
CA ILE A 237 -39.17 -26.11 70.01
C ILE A 237 -38.38 -26.87 68.92
N GLY A 238 -38.39 -28.21 68.97
CA GLY A 238 -37.73 -29.03 67.94
C GLY A 238 -38.39 -28.90 66.55
N LEU A 239 -39.71 -28.74 66.50
CA LEU A 239 -40.46 -28.55 65.25
C LEU A 239 -40.19 -27.18 64.62
N THR A 240 -40.07 -26.12 65.44
CA THR A 240 -39.70 -24.78 64.95
C THR A 240 -38.27 -24.76 64.41
N GLN A 241 -37.31 -25.42 65.06
CA GLN A 241 -35.94 -25.50 64.57
C GLN A 241 -35.83 -26.27 63.24
N ARG A 242 -36.61 -27.36 63.08
CA ARG A 242 -36.66 -28.10 61.81
C ARG A 242 -37.25 -27.25 60.67
N LEU A 243 -38.30 -26.49 60.95
CA LEU A 243 -38.91 -25.57 59.99
C LEU A 243 -37.97 -24.39 59.63
N GLU A 244 -37.18 -23.90 60.57
CA GLU A 244 -36.17 -22.88 60.29
C GLU A 244 -35.01 -23.41 59.45
N ALA A 245 -34.51 -24.61 59.73
CA ALA A 245 -33.50 -25.26 58.91
C ALA A 245 -34.00 -25.53 57.48
N GLU A 246 -35.27 -25.93 57.33
CA GLU A 246 -35.88 -26.14 56.01
C GLU A 246 -36.06 -24.81 55.25
N ARG A 247 -36.42 -23.71 55.95
CA ARG A 247 -36.44 -22.36 55.37
C ARG A 247 -35.07 -21.91 54.90
N GLN A 248 -34.01 -22.18 55.66
CA GLN A 248 -32.63 -21.85 55.28
C GLN A 248 -32.18 -22.65 54.05
N ARG A 249 -32.48 -23.95 53.98
CA ARG A 249 -32.19 -24.77 52.78
C ARG A 249 -32.90 -24.24 51.54
N LEU A 250 -34.19 -23.89 51.66
CA LEU A 250 -34.95 -23.30 50.55
C LEU A 250 -34.45 -21.91 50.15
N ALA A 251 -33.93 -21.12 51.10
CA ALA A 251 -33.30 -19.83 50.80
C ALA A 251 -31.98 -20.02 50.03
N ALA A 252 -31.12 -20.92 50.48
CA ALA A 252 -29.86 -21.24 49.80
C ALA A 252 -30.09 -21.84 48.39
N GLU A 253 -31.12 -22.65 48.20
CA GLU A 253 -31.46 -23.20 46.88
C GLU A 253 -31.97 -22.09 45.92
N ARG A 254 -32.71 -21.10 46.44
CA ARG A 254 -33.11 -19.92 45.65
C ARG A 254 -31.91 -19.07 45.26
N GLU A 255 -31.01 -18.80 46.18
CA GLU A 255 -29.79 -18.04 45.90
C GLU A 255 -28.90 -18.75 44.86
N LYS A 256 -28.78 -20.08 44.94
CA LYS A 256 -28.08 -20.87 43.93
C LYS A 256 -28.73 -20.77 42.55
N ARG A 257 -30.07 -20.86 42.47
CA ARG A 257 -30.80 -20.71 41.20
C ARG A 257 -30.67 -19.31 40.62
N GLU A 258 -30.69 -18.28 41.46
CA GLU A 258 -30.48 -16.89 41.06
C GLU A 258 -29.05 -16.67 40.54
N ALA A 259 -28.04 -17.27 41.18
CA ALA A 259 -26.65 -17.22 40.72
C ALA A 259 -26.45 -17.96 39.38
N GLU A 260 -27.07 -19.13 39.21
CA GLU A 260 -27.03 -19.87 37.94
C GLU A 260 -27.75 -19.10 36.82
N GLU A 261 -28.87 -18.44 37.11
CA GLU A 261 -29.57 -17.59 36.15
C GLU A 261 -28.76 -16.35 35.76
N GLN A 262 -28.10 -15.71 36.74
CA GLN A 262 -27.17 -14.61 36.47
C GLN A 262 -25.99 -15.04 35.59
N ALA A 263 -25.36 -16.18 35.90
CA ALA A 263 -24.27 -16.72 35.10
C ALA A 263 -24.70 -17.00 33.65
N ARG A 264 -25.92 -17.53 33.47
CA ARG A 264 -26.49 -17.76 32.14
C ARG A 264 -26.74 -16.45 31.39
N LEU A 265 -27.28 -15.43 32.06
CA LEU A 265 -27.48 -14.10 31.47
C LEU A 265 -26.17 -13.42 31.09
N GLU A 266 -25.11 -13.56 31.88
CA GLU A 266 -23.77 -13.08 31.53
C GLU A 266 -23.21 -13.82 30.32
N GLN A 267 -23.41 -15.14 30.25
CA GLN A 267 -22.98 -15.94 29.11
C GLN A 267 -23.73 -15.54 27.83
N GLU A 268 -25.04 -15.30 27.91
CA GLU A 268 -25.86 -14.81 26.79
C GLU A 268 -25.43 -13.39 26.37
N ARG A 269 -25.13 -12.50 27.32
CA ARG A 269 -24.58 -11.16 27.02
C ARG A 269 -23.21 -11.24 26.35
N ALA A 270 -22.33 -12.12 26.81
CA ALA A 270 -21.01 -12.31 26.20
C ALA A 270 -21.12 -12.87 24.77
N GLN A 271 -22.05 -13.81 24.53
CA GLN A 271 -22.33 -14.33 23.20
C GLN A 271 -22.93 -13.24 22.28
N ALA A 272 -23.86 -12.43 22.78
CA ALA A 272 -24.43 -11.31 22.04
C ALA A 272 -23.35 -10.28 21.66
N ALA A 273 -22.46 -9.92 22.59
CA ALA A 273 -21.34 -9.02 22.34
C ALA A 273 -20.35 -9.60 21.30
N ALA A 274 -20.09 -10.91 21.34
CA ALA A 274 -19.23 -11.58 20.37
C ALA A 274 -19.85 -11.59 18.96
N GLU A 275 -21.16 -11.82 18.83
CA GLU A 275 -21.87 -11.74 17.55
C GLU A 275 -21.94 -10.31 17.02
N GLU A 276 -22.14 -9.31 17.88
CA GLU A 276 -22.07 -7.90 17.51
C GLU A 276 -20.67 -7.51 17.01
N ALA A 277 -19.61 -7.97 17.68
CA ALA A 277 -18.23 -7.75 17.23
C ALA A 277 -17.96 -8.40 15.86
N LYS A 278 -18.49 -9.61 15.62
CA LYS A 278 -18.39 -10.27 14.29
C LYS A 278 -19.14 -9.48 13.21
N LEU A 279 -20.32 -8.94 13.52
CA LEU A 279 -21.09 -8.10 12.59
C LEU A 279 -20.37 -6.77 12.32
N ALA A 280 -19.78 -6.13 13.33
CA ALA A 280 -18.98 -4.93 13.18
C ALA A 280 -17.76 -5.18 12.28
N ALA A 281 -17.03 -6.28 12.48
CA ALA A 281 -15.90 -6.65 11.63
C ALA A 281 -16.32 -6.93 10.18
N ARG A 282 -17.51 -7.50 9.95
CA ARG A 282 -18.06 -7.68 8.59
C ARG A 282 -18.40 -6.35 7.94
N ARG A 283 -19.00 -5.40 8.67
CA ARG A 283 -19.30 -4.04 8.19
C ARG A 283 -18.01 -3.31 7.80
N GLU A 284 -16.99 -3.32 8.66
CA GLU A 284 -15.70 -2.69 8.36
C GLU A 284 -15.03 -3.31 7.12
N ARG A 285 -15.10 -4.63 6.97
CA ARG A 285 -14.58 -5.32 5.78
C ARG A 285 -15.31 -4.91 4.50
N ASP A 286 -16.62 -4.74 4.56
CA ASP A 286 -17.42 -4.36 3.39
C ASP A 286 -17.27 -2.87 3.05
N GLU A 287 -17.09 -2.00 4.05
CA GLU A 287 -16.68 -0.60 3.88
C GLU A 287 -15.28 -0.50 3.27
N ALA A 288 -14.31 -1.30 3.71
CA ALA A 288 -12.99 -1.36 3.10
C ALA A 288 -13.05 -1.82 1.62
N LYS A 289 -13.92 -2.79 1.31
CA LYS A 289 -14.16 -3.21 -0.08
C LYS A 289 -14.85 -2.13 -0.91
N SER A 290 -15.83 -1.41 -0.37
CA SER A 290 -16.52 -0.33 -1.08
C SER A 290 -15.58 0.85 -1.35
N ALA A 291 -14.77 1.25 -0.36
CA ALA A 291 -13.71 2.25 -0.49
C ALA A 291 -12.67 1.83 -1.55
N SER A 292 -12.28 0.56 -1.59
CA SER A 292 -11.38 0.03 -2.63
C SER A 292 -11.99 0.09 -4.03
N ARG A 293 -13.30 -0.21 -4.16
CA ARG A 293 -14.03 -0.07 -5.44
C ARG A 293 -14.12 1.39 -5.87
N GLN A 294 -14.38 2.30 -4.95
CA GLN A 294 -14.44 3.74 -5.20
C GLN A 294 -13.07 4.28 -5.64
N ALA A 295 -11.98 3.96 -4.94
CA ALA A 295 -10.62 4.35 -5.33
C ALA A 295 -10.24 3.83 -6.73
N ARG A 296 -10.70 2.64 -7.12
CA ARG A 296 -10.52 2.11 -8.48
C ARG A 296 -11.34 2.89 -9.53
N ALA A 297 -12.54 3.36 -9.18
CA ALA A 297 -13.36 4.19 -10.04
C ALA A 297 -12.73 5.57 -10.24
N ASP A 298 -12.25 6.19 -9.16
CA ASP A 298 -11.58 7.49 -9.18
C ASP A 298 -10.29 7.44 -9.98
N ALA A 299 -9.45 6.41 -9.79
CA ALA A 299 -8.26 6.20 -10.60
C ALA A 299 -8.58 6.02 -12.10
N LYS A 300 -9.73 5.40 -12.44
CA LYS A 300 -10.20 5.31 -13.84
C LYS A 300 -10.65 6.66 -14.38
N LEU A 301 -11.34 7.48 -13.60
CA LEU A 301 -11.76 8.83 -13.97
C LEU A 301 -10.56 9.76 -14.14
N GLU A 302 -9.60 9.72 -13.23
CA GLU A 302 -8.34 10.46 -13.31
C GLU A 302 -7.55 10.07 -14.56
N ARG A 303 -7.49 8.76 -14.89
CA ARG A 303 -6.86 8.29 -16.13
C ARG A 303 -7.59 8.79 -17.38
N LYS A 304 -8.92 8.96 -17.34
CA LYS A 304 -9.69 9.56 -18.44
C LYS A 304 -9.41 11.07 -18.55
N ARG A 305 -9.41 11.80 -17.44
CA ARG A 305 -9.05 13.24 -17.38
C ARG A 305 -7.63 13.48 -17.90
N ALA A 306 -6.65 12.69 -17.48
CA ALA A 306 -5.28 12.78 -17.98
C ALA A 306 -5.16 12.47 -19.48
N LYS A 307 -5.99 11.58 -20.03
CA LYS A 307 -6.06 11.34 -21.47
C LYS A 307 -6.67 12.53 -22.22
N GLN A 308 -7.72 13.15 -21.68
CA GLN A 308 -8.33 14.36 -22.25
C GLN A 308 -7.36 15.53 -22.23
N ALA A 309 -6.73 15.83 -21.09
CA ALA A 309 -5.70 16.88 -20.99
C ALA A 309 -4.54 16.67 -21.98
N ARG A 310 -4.13 15.41 -22.22
CA ARG A 310 -3.11 15.10 -23.24
C ARG A 310 -3.59 15.34 -24.67
N LEU A 311 -4.88 15.13 -24.95
CA LEU A 311 -5.46 15.44 -26.26
C LEU A 311 -5.55 16.95 -26.44
N GLU A 312 -6.04 17.68 -25.45
CA GLU A 312 -6.11 19.15 -25.43
C GLU A 312 -4.72 19.77 -25.61
N ALA A 313 -3.72 19.36 -24.84
CA ALA A 313 -2.34 19.82 -25.02
C ALA A 313 -1.79 19.53 -26.43
N LYS A 314 -2.18 18.40 -27.04
CA LYS A 314 -1.80 18.08 -28.43
C LYS A 314 -2.52 18.98 -29.44
N HIS A 315 -3.77 19.38 -29.17
CA HIS A 315 -4.51 20.34 -29.99
C HIS A 315 -3.93 21.75 -29.85
N ALA A 316 -3.65 22.21 -28.63
CA ALA A 316 -2.99 23.49 -28.37
C ALA A 316 -1.61 23.57 -29.06
N ALA A 317 -0.77 22.54 -28.94
CA ALA A 317 0.52 22.49 -29.63
C ALA A 317 0.42 22.37 -31.17
N ARG A 318 -0.75 22.01 -31.71
CA ARG A 318 -1.01 22.09 -33.17
C ARG A 318 -1.45 23.49 -33.57
N GLN A 319 -2.27 24.14 -32.77
CA GLN A 319 -2.68 25.53 -32.97
C GLN A 319 -1.47 26.46 -32.95
N GLN A 320 -0.61 26.36 -31.93
CA GLN A 320 0.62 27.15 -31.84
C GLN A 320 1.52 26.99 -33.07
N ARG A 321 1.73 25.75 -33.56
CA ARG A 321 2.52 25.52 -34.77
C ARG A 321 1.88 26.07 -36.04
N ASN A 322 0.54 26.11 -36.10
CA ASN A 322 -0.15 26.73 -37.21
C ASN A 322 -0.02 28.26 -37.14
N GLU A 323 -0.17 28.86 -35.95
CA GLU A 323 0.05 30.29 -35.73
C GLU A 323 1.50 30.69 -36.05
N GLU A 324 2.49 29.90 -35.66
CA GLU A 324 3.90 30.12 -36.03
C GLU A 324 4.12 30.05 -37.54
N ARG A 325 3.46 29.11 -38.22
CA ARG A 325 3.51 29.01 -39.70
C ARG A 325 2.87 30.21 -40.36
N GLU A 326 1.73 30.68 -39.83
CA GLU A 326 1.06 31.88 -40.32
C GLU A 326 1.92 33.12 -40.09
N LYS A 327 2.52 33.28 -38.91
CA LYS A 327 3.48 34.36 -38.60
C LYS A 327 4.71 34.30 -39.51
N ALA A 328 5.29 33.12 -39.73
CA ALA A 328 6.43 32.95 -40.63
C ALA A 328 6.07 33.23 -42.10
N ALA A 329 4.86 32.84 -42.52
CA ALA A 329 4.34 33.17 -43.86
C ALA A 329 4.12 34.69 -44.00
N ALA A 330 3.53 35.34 -43.01
CA ALA A 330 3.35 36.79 -42.97
C ALA A 330 4.69 37.53 -43.02
N ALA A 331 5.68 37.11 -42.21
CA ALA A 331 7.03 37.67 -42.22
C ALA A 331 7.72 37.50 -43.59
N LYS A 332 7.53 36.36 -44.26
CA LYS A 332 8.07 36.12 -45.61
C LYS A 332 7.39 37.01 -46.67
N ILE A 333 6.09 37.25 -46.54
CA ILE A 333 5.36 38.20 -47.39
C ILE A 333 5.91 39.61 -47.15
N GLN A 334 6.07 40.02 -45.89
CA GLN A 334 6.61 41.33 -45.51
C GLN A 334 8.04 41.55 -46.06
N ALA A 335 8.93 40.57 -45.89
CA ALA A 335 10.30 40.67 -46.41
C ALA A 335 10.32 40.75 -47.96
N ARG A 336 9.39 40.08 -48.64
CA ARG A 336 9.24 40.21 -50.11
C ARG A 336 8.74 41.60 -50.49
N THR A 337 7.77 42.16 -49.77
CA THR A 337 7.27 43.51 -50.05
C THR A 337 8.34 44.57 -49.80
N GLU A 338 9.14 44.43 -48.73
CA GLU A 338 10.26 45.31 -48.44
C GLU A 338 11.36 45.21 -49.50
N ALA A 339 11.71 44.00 -49.95
CA ALA A 339 12.68 43.80 -51.03
C ALA A 339 12.22 44.40 -52.36
N VAL A 340 10.92 44.29 -52.69
CA VAL A 340 10.34 44.93 -53.88
C VAL A 340 10.34 46.46 -53.74
N ALA A 341 10.02 46.98 -52.56
CA ALA A 341 10.09 48.41 -52.28
C ALA A 341 11.52 48.95 -52.38
N ALA A 342 12.51 48.25 -51.83
CA ALA A 342 13.93 48.60 -51.93
C ALA A 342 14.41 48.60 -53.38
N LYS A 343 14.03 47.59 -54.17
CA LYS A 343 14.35 47.54 -55.60
C LYS A 343 13.65 48.64 -56.41
N ALA A 344 12.46 49.06 -56.00
CA ALA A 344 11.78 50.20 -56.60
C ALA A 344 12.48 51.52 -56.26
N ALA A 345 12.96 51.70 -55.03
CA ALA A 345 13.76 52.85 -54.62
C ALA A 345 15.08 52.93 -55.40
N GLU A 346 15.79 51.80 -55.55
CA GLU A 346 17.02 51.72 -56.35
C GLU A 346 16.80 52.15 -57.81
N ARG A 347 15.66 51.74 -58.43
CA ARG A 347 15.30 52.17 -59.78
C ARG A 347 14.97 53.67 -59.88
N VAL A 348 14.43 54.27 -58.83
CA VAL A 348 14.19 55.71 -58.78
C VAL A 348 15.53 56.45 -58.69
N ASP A 349 16.46 55.99 -57.86
CA ASP A 349 17.79 56.60 -57.74
C ASP A 349 18.60 56.51 -59.05
N THR A 350 18.59 55.35 -59.73
CA THR A 350 19.28 55.24 -61.04
C THR A 350 18.66 56.14 -62.10
N ARG A 351 17.33 56.29 -62.11
CA ARG A 351 16.65 57.18 -63.06
C ARG A 351 16.91 58.66 -62.75
N THR A 352 17.09 59.00 -61.48
CA THR A 352 17.44 60.36 -61.06
C THR A 352 18.90 60.68 -61.40
N ALA A 353 19.80 59.70 -61.26
CA ALA A 353 21.21 59.80 -61.68
C ALA A 353 21.38 59.89 -63.21
N GLU A 354 20.54 59.20 -64.00
CA GLU A 354 20.55 59.33 -65.46
C GLU A 354 20.03 60.69 -65.95
N MET A 355 19.21 61.41 -65.17
CA MET A 355 18.84 62.80 -65.48
C MET A 355 19.92 63.83 -65.08
N GLU A 356 21.02 63.41 -64.44
CA GLU A 356 22.11 64.28 -63.98
C GLU A 356 23.42 64.07 -64.78
N ALA A 357 23.34 63.48 -65.97
CA ALA A 357 24.43 63.45 -66.95
C ALA A 357 24.30 64.64 -67.93
N PRO A 358 25.35 65.46 -68.14
CA PRO A 358 25.27 66.65 -68.97
C PRO A 358 25.09 66.31 -70.47
N GLU A 359 24.19 67.08 -71.09
CA GLU A 359 23.84 67.11 -72.51
C GLU A 359 25.07 66.96 -73.44
N VAL A 360 25.08 65.90 -74.25
CA VAL A 360 25.86 65.83 -75.49
C VAL A 360 24.88 65.65 -76.65
N THR A 361 24.50 66.80 -77.20
CA THR A 361 24.21 67.11 -78.60
C THR A 361 23.73 65.97 -79.53
N GLU A 362 22.42 65.93 -79.77
CA GLU A 362 21.82 65.28 -80.95
C GLU A 362 21.88 66.21 -82.19
N PRO A 363 21.99 65.66 -83.42
CA PRO A 363 21.46 66.30 -84.62
C PRO A 363 20.15 65.63 -85.10
N PRO A 364 19.32 66.35 -85.89
CA PRO A 364 17.93 65.99 -86.13
C PRO A 364 17.77 65.07 -87.34
N VAL A 365 16.94 64.03 -87.23
CA VAL A 365 16.31 63.41 -88.41
C VAL A 365 14.89 62.97 -88.06
N GLU A 366 13.95 63.50 -88.82
CA GLU A 366 12.53 63.19 -88.92
C GLU A 366 12.30 61.74 -89.38
N ALA A 367 11.22 61.12 -88.91
CA ALA A 367 10.16 60.47 -89.71
C ALA A 367 9.48 59.33 -88.95
N ASP A 368 8.16 59.50 -88.78
CA ASP A 368 7.09 58.53 -89.00
C ASP A 368 7.34 57.03 -88.70
N LEU A 369 6.51 56.44 -87.83
CA LEU A 369 5.54 55.40 -88.20
C LEU A 369 4.92 54.71 -86.96
N GLU A 370 3.63 54.99 -86.80
CA GLU A 370 2.53 54.03 -86.60
C GLU A 370 2.57 52.96 -85.48
N VAL A 371 1.60 53.14 -84.59
CA VAL A 371 0.87 52.18 -83.74
C VAL A 371 0.72 50.79 -84.41
N PRO A 372 0.73 49.69 -83.64
CA PRO A 372 -0.57 49.06 -83.42
C PRO A 372 -0.80 48.55 -82.00
N VAL A 373 -2.04 48.79 -81.56
CA VAL A 373 -2.78 48.04 -80.56
C VAL A 373 -3.03 46.63 -81.09
N THR A 374 -2.74 45.59 -80.31
CA THR A 374 -3.46 44.31 -80.39
C THR A 374 -3.65 43.66 -79.02
N PRO A 375 -4.72 42.87 -78.85
CA PRO A 375 -5.29 42.51 -77.55
C PRO A 375 -4.98 41.05 -77.13
N LEU A 376 -5.39 40.73 -75.90
CA LEU A 376 -5.77 39.41 -75.36
C LEU A 376 -5.16 38.16 -76.02
N GLN A 377 -4.40 37.39 -75.23
CA GLN A 377 -4.36 35.93 -75.35
C GLN A 377 -4.24 35.29 -73.96
N ASP A 378 -5.32 34.62 -73.56
CA ASP A 378 -5.29 33.48 -72.66
C ASP A 378 -4.31 32.44 -73.20
N ALA A 379 -3.44 31.90 -72.32
CA ALA A 379 -2.68 30.70 -72.61
C ALA A 379 -2.49 29.90 -71.32
N ASP A 380 -3.20 28.77 -71.29
CA ASP A 380 -2.88 27.58 -70.52
C ASP A 380 -1.37 27.29 -70.54
N VAL A 381 -0.81 26.96 -69.38
CA VAL A 381 0.46 26.26 -69.29
C VAL A 381 0.22 24.90 -68.67
N GLU A 382 -0.08 23.97 -69.57
CA GLU A 382 0.12 22.54 -69.40
C GLU A 382 1.60 22.22 -69.11
N ALA A 383 1.77 21.04 -68.52
CA ALA A 383 3.00 20.41 -68.12
C ALA A 383 4.05 20.36 -69.23
N VAL A 384 5.31 20.61 -68.86
CA VAL A 384 6.48 20.18 -69.62
C VAL A 384 7.39 19.42 -68.66
N GLU A 385 7.44 18.10 -68.87
CA GLU A 385 8.54 17.22 -68.49
C GLU A 385 9.85 17.80 -69.01
N THR A 386 10.85 17.91 -68.14
CA THR A 386 12.24 17.98 -68.57
C THR A 386 13.05 16.98 -67.77
N ASP A 387 13.22 15.80 -68.36
CA ASP A 387 14.42 15.00 -68.22
C ASP A 387 15.63 15.85 -68.60
N VAL A 388 16.57 16.01 -67.68
CA VAL A 388 17.91 16.52 -67.98
C VAL A 388 18.91 15.56 -67.33
N GLU A 389 19.42 14.66 -68.16
CA GLU A 389 20.71 14.00 -68.03
C GLU A 389 21.80 15.02 -67.67
N THR A 390 22.48 14.79 -66.56
CA THR A 390 23.76 15.43 -66.26
C THR A 390 24.89 14.51 -66.73
N PRO A 391 25.71 14.88 -67.73
CA PRO A 391 26.99 14.24 -67.91
C PRO A 391 28.06 14.90 -67.04
N ASP A 392 28.94 14.01 -66.59
CA ASP A 392 30.28 14.17 -66.05
C ASP A 392 31.04 15.40 -66.60
N GLU A 393 31.56 16.26 -65.72
CA GLU A 393 32.59 17.23 -66.08
C GLU A 393 33.68 17.28 -65.01
N ALA A 394 34.72 16.49 -65.25
CA ALA A 394 36.03 16.64 -64.67
C ALA A 394 36.80 17.73 -65.43
N ALA A 395 37.11 18.86 -64.79
CA ALA A 395 38.18 19.75 -65.25
C ALA A 395 38.73 20.67 -64.15
N VAL A 396 39.96 20.38 -63.76
CA VAL A 396 41.13 21.27 -63.64
C VAL A 396 40.96 22.60 -62.87
N ASP A 397 41.39 22.61 -61.60
CA ASP A 397 41.86 23.80 -60.88
C ASP A 397 43.38 23.66 -60.66
N THR A 398 44.19 24.35 -61.48
CA THR A 398 45.61 24.60 -61.22
C THR A 398 45.92 26.07 -61.47
N GLU A 399 45.68 26.90 -60.47
CA GLU A 399 46.22 28.27 -60.38
C GLU A 399 46.67 28.55 -58.94
N SER A 400 47.94 28.29 -58.65
CA SER A 400 48.71 29.01 -57.62
C SER A 400 50.19 28.64 -57.69
N GLU A 401 51.05 29.67 -57.80
CA GLU A 401 52.50 29.75 -57.54
C GLU A 401 53.37 30.14 -58.74
N ILE A 402 53.30 31.43 -59.09
CA ILE A 402 54.49 32.22 -59.42
C ILE A 402 54.29 33.62 -58.82
N ALA A 403 54.83 33.84 -57.63
CA ALA A 403 55.16 35.17 -57.10
C ALA A 403 56.56 35.07 -56.49
N GLU A 404 57.32 36.16 -56.61
CA GLU A 404 58.67 36.38 -56.09
C GLU A 404 59.84 35.87 -56.95
N LEU A 405 60.28 36.71 -57.89
CA LEU A 405 61.58 37.39 -57.82
C LEU A 405 61.79 38.25 -59.08
N GLU A 406 61.36 39.51 -58.99
CA GLU A 406 61.88 40.60 -59.81
C GLU A 406 63.01 41.28 -59.02
N GLN A 407 64.21 41.39 -59.62
CA GLN A 407 65.14 42.50 -59.41
C GLN A 407 66.25 42.45 -60.48
N SER A 408 66.16 43.32 -61.48
CA SER A 408 67.21 43.94 -62.33
C SER A 408 66.60 44.34 -63.69
N SER A 409 66.25 45.62 -63.89
CA SER A 409 67.03 46.63 -64.66
C SER A 409 67.30 46.18 -66.10
N GLU A 410 66.82 46.82 -67.18
CA GLU A 410 67.14 48.17 -67.66
C GLU A 410 66.36 48.39 -68.99
N VAL A 411 65.92 49.63 -69.26
CA VAL A 411 65.94 50.32 -70.58
C VAL A 411 65.17 49.62 -71.74
N THR A 412 64.05 50.14 -72.23
CA THR A 412 63.99 51.32 -73.12
C THR A 412 62.62 52.00 -73.12
N ASP A 413 62.66 53.33 -73.13
CA ASP A 413 61.58 54.22 -73.58
C ASP A 413 61.04 53.79 -74.95
N ALA A 414 59.75 53.46 -75.00
CA ALA A 414 58.98 53.43 -76.24
C ALA A 414 57.58 53.98 -75.95
N ALA A 415 57.28 55.09 -76.62
CA ALA A 415 56.10 55.91 -76.44
C ALA A 415 54.79 55.09 -76.47
N ALA A 416 54.01 55.30 -75.41
CA ALA A 416 52.67 54.77 -75.21
C ALA A 416 51.72 55.21 -76.34
N ILE A 417 51.30 54.25 -77.15
CA ILE A 417 49.98 54.28 -77.76
C ILE A 417 49.12 53.44 -76.81
N ALA A 418 48.42 54.12 -75.90
CA ALA A 418 47.47 53.49 -74.99
C ALA A 418 46.34 52.87 -75.84
N ASP A 419 46.39 51.55 -76.02
CA ASP A 419 45.29 50.80 -76.60
C ASP A 419 44.28 50.57 -75.47
N PRO A 420 43.12 51.25 -75.47
CA PRO A 420 42.15 51.21 -74.34
C PRO A 420 41.61 49.81 -74.03
N LYS A 421 41.95 48.81 -74.86
CA LYS A 421 41.59 47.41 -74.67
C LYS A 421 42.45 46.66 -73.65
N THR A 422 43.67 47.12 -73.34
CA THR A 422 44.53 46.47 -72.33
C THR A 422 44.06 46.81 -70.92
N ASP A 423 43.76 48.09 -70.66
CA ASP A 423 43.29 48.55 -69.35
C ASP A 423 41.92 47.94 -69.00
N ALA A 424 41.05 47.81 -70.00
CA ALA A 424 39.77 47.12 -69.85
C ALA A 424 39.92 45.62 -69.55
N ARG A 425 41.00 44.97 -70.00
CA ARG A 425 41.27 43.56 -69.69
C ARG A 425 41.82 43.38 -68.28
N GLU A 426 42.69 44.28 -67.82
CA GLU A 426 43.22 44.25 -66.47
C GLU A 426 42.15 44.58 -65.42
N ALA A 427 41.27 45.53 -65.70
CA ALA A 427 40.09 45.81 -64.87
C ALA A 427 39.16 44.59 -64.77
N ARG A 428 38.93 43.86 -65.86
CA ARG A 428 38.12 42.62 -65.82
C ARG A 428 38.78 41.48 -65.05
N LEU A 429 40.11 41.37 -65.09
CA LEU A 429 40.84 40.34 -64.35
C LEU A 429 40.88 40.61 -62.85
N THR A 430 41.02 41.88 -62.45
CA THR A 430 40.94 42.30 -61.04
C THR A 430 39.53 42.08 -60.49
N GLU A 431 38.48 42.50 -61.21
CA GLU A 431 37.09 42.24 -60.83
C GLU A 431 36.80 40.73 -60.71
N ARG A 432 37.35 39.91 -61.62
CA ARG A 432 37.20 38.44 -61.55
C ARG A 432 37.92 37.84 -60.34
N ARG A 433 39.10 38.36 -59.97
CA ARG A 433 39.85 37.92 -58.78
C ARG A 433 39.10 38.29 -57.50
N GLU A 434 38.66 39.53 -57.37
CA GLU A 434 37.85 40.00 -56.23
C GLU A 434 36.55 39.21 -56.10
N ARG A 435 35.86 38.94 -57.22
CA ARG A 435 34.66 38.10 -57.22
C ARG A 435 34.95 36.65 -56.79
N SER A 436 36.11 36.11 -57.17
CA SER A 436 36.53 34.75 -56.81
C SER A 436 36.90 34.65 -55.31
N GLU A 437 37.55 35.68 -54.78
CA GLU A 437 37.92 35.80 -53.36
C GLU A 437 36.67 36.01 -52.50
N ALA A 438 35.76 36.90 -52.91
CA ALA A 438 34.46 37.08 -52.26
C ALA A 438 33.66 35.77 -52.23
N LYS A 439 33.72 34.97 -53.32
CA LYS A 439 33.06 33.66 -53.37
C LYS A 439 33.73 32.63 -52.45
N ARG A 440 35.06 32.66 -52.30
CA ARG A 440 35.80 31.80 -51.36
C ARG A 440 35.51 32.20 -49.91
N ALA A 441 35.55 33.49 -49.59
CA ALA A 441 35.19 34.03 -48.28
C ALA A 441 33.74 33.67 -47.89
N ALA A 442 32.79 33.81 -48.82
CA ALA A 442 31.40 33.41 -48.58
C ALA A 442 31.23 31.90 -48.35
N ARG A 443 32.04 31.05 -49.01
CA ARG A 443 32.05 29.60 -48.78
C ARG A 443 32.63 29.25 -47.42
N GLN A 444 33.70 29.92 -47.01
CA GLN A 444 34.34 29.72 -45.71
C GLN A 444 33.41 30.18 -44.57
N ALA A 445 32.82 31.37 -44.68
CA ALA A 445 31.84 31.85 -43.70
C ALA A 445 30.63 30.89 -43.56
N ARG A 446 30.17 30.27 -44.65
CA ARG A 446 29.12 29.24 -44.60
C ARG A 446 29.59 27.93 -43.94
N ALA A 447 30.84 27.54 -44.12
CA ALA A 447 31.41 26.38 -43.47
C ALA A 447 31.54 26.62 -41.95
N ASP A 448 32.08 27.76 -41.56
CA ASP A 448 32.26 28.16 -40.16
C ASP A 448 30.91 28.29 -39.45
N ALA A 449 29.91 28.91 -40.09
CA ALA A 449 28.54 28.98 -39.55
C ALA A 449 27.92 27.58 -39.37
N LYS A 450 28.21 26.64 -40.27
CA LYS A 450 27.72 25.26 -40.18
C LYS A 450 28.42 24.47 -39.07
N GLU A 451 29.70 24.74 -38.81
CA GLU A 451 30.43 24.16 -37.69
C GLU A 451 29.98 24.73 -36.35
N ALA A 452 29.79 26.05 -36.26
CA ALA A 452 29.23 26.71 -35.08
C ALA A 452 27.86 26.12 -34.72
N ALA A 453 26.94 26.00 -35.69
CA ALA A 453 25.63 25.40 -35.48
C ALA A 453 25.71 23.90 -35.07
N ARG A 454 26.75 23.17 -35.48
CA ARG A 454 26.97 21.79 -35.03
C ARG A 454 27.47 21.72 -33.59
N ARG A 455 28.37 22.62 -33.19
CA ARG A 455 28.86 22.73 -31.80
C ARG A 455 27.73 23.10 -30.85
N GLU A 456 26.95 24.12 -31.18
CA GLU A 456 25.78 24.53 -30.39
C GLU A 456 24.77 23.39 -30.24
N ARG A 457 24.51 22.62 -31.32
CA ARG A 457 23.65 21.43 -31.25
C ARG A 457 24.23 20.30 -30.39
N GLN A 458 25.56 20.16 -30.32
CA GLN A 458 26.21 19.18 -29.46
C GLN A 458 26.15 19.61 -27.99
N GLU A 459 26.48 20.86 -27.70
CA GLU A 459 26.39 21.45 -26.36
C GLU A 459 24.97 21.37 -25.82
N ALA A 460 23.96 21.69 -26.63
CA ALA A 460 22.55 21.54 -26.24
C ALA A 460 22.17 20.08 -25.93
N LYS A 461 22.71 19.11 -26.69
CA LYS A 461 22.46 17.67 -26.42
C LYS A 461 23.14 17.21 -25.14
N ASP A 462 24.34 17.70 -24.85
CA ASP A 462 25.08 17.31 -23.65
C ASP A 462 24.50 18.00 -22.41
N ALA A 463 24.04 19.24 -22.51
CA ALA A 463 23.26 19.91 -21.48
C ALA A 463 22.00 19.12 -21.12
N LEU A 464 21.21 18.70 -22.13
CA LEU A 464 20.02 17.88 -21.93
C LEU A 464 20.34 16.51 -21.29
N ARG A 465 21.51 15.93 -21.60
CA ARG A 465 21.95 14.67 -20.97
C ARG A 465 22.29 14.85 -19.49
N ARG A 466 22.95 15.95 -19.14
CA ARG A 466 23.27 16.29 -17.73
C ARG A 466 22.00 16.55 -16.93
N GLU A 467 21.09 17.37 -17.45
CA GLU A 467 19.79 17.63 -16.81
C GLU A 467 19.00 16.33 -16.61
N ARG A 468 19.01 15.43 -17.59
CA ARG A 468 18.38 14.11 -17.45
C ARG A 468 19.07 13.21 -16.42
N GLN A 469 20.38 13.33 -16.23
CA GLN A 469 21.10 12.59 -15.19
C GLN A 469 20.75 13.15 -13.81
N GLU A 470 20.79 14.47 -13.64
CA GLU A 470 20.39 15.15 -12.40
C GLU A 470 18.93 14.83 -12.03
N ALA A 471 18.00 14.83 -13.00
CA ALA A 471 16.61 14.42 -12.80
C ALA A 471 16.44 12.93 -12.42
N LYS A 472 17.36 12.05 -12.84
CA LYS A 472 17.35 10.65 -12.42
C LYS A 472 17.92 10.50 -11.02
N ASP A 473 19.00 11.20 -10.71
CA ASP A 473 19.68 11.10 -9.42
C ASP A 473 18.81 11.67 -8.31
N THR A 474 18.12 12.78 -8.56
CA THR A 474 17.07 13.32 -7.67
C THR A 474 15.94 12.32 -7.45
N ALA A 475 15.40 11.72 -8.50
CA ALA A 475 14.35 10.69 -8.36
C ALA A 475 14.82 9.43 -7.61
N ILE A 476 16.12 9.08 -7.69
CA ILE A 476 16.70 7.99 -6.91
C ILE A 476 16.80 8.37 -5.43
N ARG A 477 17.24 9.60 -5.11
CA ARG A 477 17.29 10.11 -3.74
C ARG A 477 15.90 10.18 -3.10
N GLU A 478 14.92 10.76 -3.78
CA GLU A 478 13.53 10.81 -3.30
C GLU A 478 12.96 9.41 -3.04
N ARG A 479 13.29 8.43 -3.90
CA ARG A 479 12.88 7.04 -3.68
C ARG A 479 13.60 6.39 -2.50
N ALA A 480 14.86 6.74 -2.25
CA ALA A 480 15.61 6.25 -1.10
C ALA A 480 15.05 6.85 0.20
N GLU A 481 14.81 8.16 0.24
CA GLU A 481 14.18 8.86 1.36
C GLU A 481 12.77 8.32 1.64
N ALA A 482 11.95 8.08 0.61
CA ALA A 482 10.63 7.48 0.79
C ALA A 482 10.70 6.05 1.35
N LYS A 483 11.73 5.27 0.99
CA LYS A 483 11.95 3.93 1.57
C LYS A 483 12.44 4.02 3.01
N GLU A 484 13.27 4.99 3.34
CA GLU A 484 13.74 5.23 4.70
C GLU A 484 12.59 5.70 5.60
N ALA A 485 11.76 6.62 5.12
CA ALA A 485 10.53 7.02 5.81
C ALA A 485 9.60 5.83 6.05
N GLN A 486 9.46 4.92 5.08
CA GLN A 486 8.68 3.69 5.27
C GLN A 486 9.31 2.74 6.29
N ARG A 487 10.65 2.68 6.40
CA ARG A 487 11.33 1.90 7.45
C ARG A 487 11.09 2.51 8.81
N ARG A 488 11.21 3.83 8.96
CA ARG A 488 10.90 4.55 10.20
C ARG A 488 9.45 4.37 10.62
N GLU A 489 8.49 4.39 9.69
CA GLU A 489 7.07 4.13 9.96
C GLU A 489 6.85 2.70 10.48
N ARG A 490 7.58 1.72 9.96
CA ARG A 490 7.53 0.32 10.44
C ARG A 490 8.18 0.16 11.81
N GLU A 491 9.36 0.73 12.01
CA GLU A 491 10.06 0.72 13.30
C GLU A 491 9.20 1.40 14.39
N ALA A 492 8.55 2.52 14.06
CA ALA A 492 7.60 3.18 14.96
C ALA A 492 6.36 2.31 15.25
N ALA A 493 5.84 1.59 14.25
CA ALA A 493 4.74 0.66 14.45
C ALA A 493 5.13 -0.55 15.30
N GLU A 494 6.34 -1.10 15.12
CA GLU A 494 6.88 -2.19 15.94
C GLU A 494 7.12 -1.74 17.39
N LEU A 495 7.64 -0.53 17.60
CA LEU A 495 7.77 0.06 18.94
C LEU A 495 6.41 0.27 19.61
N ALA A 496 5.41 0.77 18.87
CA ALA A 496 4.05 0.92 19.39
C ALA A 496 3.41 -0.43 19.74
N GLU A 497 3.68 -1.48 18.96
CA GLU A 497 3.22 -2.83 19.28
C GLU A 497 3.93 -3.41 20.51
N GLN A 498 5.23 -3.17 20.66
CA GLN A 498 5.98 -3.55 21.87
C GLN A 498 5.43 -2.83 23.11
N GLN A 499 5.19 -1.52 23.02
CA GLN A 499 4.56 -0.76 24.11
C GLN A 499 3.19 -1.31 24.49
N ALA A 500 2.34 -1.64 23.52
CA ALA A 500 1.04 -2.24 23.78
C ALA A 500 1.15 -3.64 24.44
N ARG A 501 2.16 -4.43 24.07
CA ARG A 501 2.43 -5.73 24.73
C ARG A 501 2.92 -5.55 26.17
N ASP A 502 3.80 -4.58 26.41
CA ASP A 502 4.30 -4.27 27.75
C ASP A 502 3.18 -3.72 28.66
N GLU A 503 2.29 -2.89 28.12
CA GLU A 503 1.09 -2.41 28.83
C GLU A 503 0.13 -3.57 29.15
N ALA A 504 -0.14 -4.45 28.18
CA ALA A 504 -0.96 -5.64 28.42
C ALA A 504 -0.35 -6.58 29.47
N ALA A 505 0.98 -6.76 29.47
CA ALA A 505 1.69 -7.53 30.48
C ALA A 505 1.62 -6.88 31.87
N ARG A 506 1.69 -5.54 31.95
CA ARG A 506 1.49 -4.80 33.20
C ARG A 506 0.06 -4.93 33.72
N ASP A 507 -0.94 -4.85 32.84
CA ASP A 507 -2.33 -5.06 33.20
C ASP A 507 -2.59 -6.48 33.70
N GLU A 508 -1.95 -7.48 33.07
CA GLU A 508 -2.03 -8.87 33.52
C GLU A 508 -1.35 -9.07 34.88
N ALA A 509 -0.16 -8.50 35.09
CA ALA A 509 0.52 -8.51 36.38
C ALA A 509 -0.33 -7.84 37.47
N ALA A 510 -0.93 -6.68 37.18
CA ALA A 510 -1.83 -6.00 38.11
C ALA A 510 -3.09 -6.84 38.44
N ARG A 511 -3.62 -7.62 37.48
CA ARG A 511 -4.71 -8.58 37.74
C ARG A 511 -4.25 -9.73 38.62
N GLN A 512 -3.04 -10.25 38.42
CA GLN A 512 -2.48 -11.30 39.27
C GLN A 512 -2.24 -10.80 40.69
N GLU A 513 -1.72 -9.58 40.87
CA GLU A 513 -1.57 -8.96 42.19
C GLU A 513 -2.92 -8.76 42.89
N ARG A 514 -3.96 -8.33 42.16
CA ARG A 514 -5.32 -8.23 42.73
C ARG A 514 -5.87 -9.57 43.18
N LYS A 515 -5.68 -10.64 42.37
CA LYS A 515 -6.09 -11.99 42.74
C LYS A 515 -5.33 -12.51 43.97
N ALA A 516 -4.02 -12.26 44.02
CA ALA A 516 -3.21 -12.62 45.18
C ALA A 516 -3.65 -11.86 46.44
N ALA A 517 -3.93 -10.56 46.31
CA ALA A 517 -4.46 -9.74 47.40
C ALA A 517 -5.83 -10.23 47.89
N GLU A 518 -6.72 -10.60 46.97
CA GLU A 518 -8.03 -11.18 47.28
C GLU A 518 -7.90 -12.53 48.00
N GLU A 519 -6.98 -13.39 47.54
CA GLU A 519 -6.70 -14.67 48.20
C GLU A 519 -6.11 -14.48 49.60
N THR A 520 -5.19 -13.51 49.79
CA THR A 520 -4.66 -13.19 51.11
C THR A 520 -5.76 -12.66 52.04
N ALA A 521 -6.63 -11.77 51.55
CA ALA A 521 -7.75 -11.26 52.33
C ALA A 521 -8.75 -12.36 52.70
N ARG A 522 -8.95 -13.35 51.81
CA ARG A 522 -9.77 -14.53 52.09
C ARG A 522 -9.16 -15.38 53.20
N ARG A 523 -7.86 -15.67 53.15
CA ARG A 523 -7.16 -16.45 54.19
C ARG A 523 -7.18 -15.75 55.54
N GLU A 524 -7.04 -14.41 55.57
CA GLU A 524 -7.17 -13.62 56.79
C GLU A 524 -8.58 -13.70 57.39
N ARG A 525 -9.62 -13.66 56.55
CA ARG A 525 -11.01 -13.85 57.01
C ARG A 525 -11.25 -15.24 57.57
N GLU A 526 -10.78 -16.29 56.88
CA GLU A 526 -10.89 -17.68 57.35
C GLU A 526 -10.13 -17.87 58.68
N ALA A 527 -8.94 -17.28 58.83
CA ALA A 527 -8.18 -17.32 60.09
C ALA A 527 -8.87 -16.54 61.23
N ALA A 528 -9.48 -15.40 60.92
CA ALA A 528 -10.26 -14.62 61.90
C ALA A 528 -11.52 -15.38 62.35
N GLU A 529 -12.20 -16.05 61.41
CA GLU A 529 -13.36 -16.89 61.72
C GLU A 529 -12.97 -18.10 62.58
N GLU A 530 -11.85 -18.77 62.27
CA GLU A 530 -11.33 -19.87 63.10
C GLU A 530 -10.91 -19.39 64.49
N ALA A 531 -10.28 -18.21 64.61
CA ALA A 531 -9.94 -17.61 65.89
C ALA A 531 -11.20 -17.30 66.72
N ALA A 532 -12.24 -16.71 66.10
CA ALA A 532 -13.52 -16.45 66.74
C ALA A 532 -14.22 -17.75 67.18
N ARG A 533 -14.11 -18.82 66.38
CA ARG A 533 -14.62 -20.15 66.75
C ARG A 533 -13.90 -20.72 67.96
N ARG A 534 -12.56 -20.65 68.00
CA ARG A 534 -11.77 -21.09 69.16
C ARG A 534 -12.08 -20.28 70.41
N GLU A 535 -12.32 -18.98 70.29
CA GLU A 535 -12.73 -18.14 71.40
C GLU A 535 -14.11 -18.55 71.94
N ARG A 536 -15.07 -18.85 71.07
CA ARG A 536 -16.38 -19.40 71.47
C ARG A 536 -16.26 -20.76 72.15
N GLU A 537 -15.45 -21.66 71.60
CA GLU A 537 -15.20 -22.98 72.22
C GLU A 537 -14.52 -22.83 73.59
N ALA A 538 -13.56 -21.91 73.74
CA ALA A 538 -12.93 -21.62 75.03
C ALA A 538 -13.91 -20.97 76.04
N ALA A 539 -14.78 -20.07 75.58
CA ALA A 539 -15.85 -19.49 76.38
C ALA A 539 -16.86 -20.55 76.83
N GLU A 540 -17.18 -21.53 75.98
CA GLU A 540 -18.07 -22.64 76.32
C GLU A 540 -17.42 -23.59 77.34
N VAL A 541 -16.14 -23.94 77.18
CA VAL A 541 -15.39 -24.76 78.14
C VAL A 541 -15.28 -24.06 79.50
N THR A 542 -15.02 -22.75 79.51
CA THR A 542 -14.97 -21.98 80.77
C THR A 542 -16.35 -21.84 81.41
N ALA A 543 -17.41 -21.61 80.63
CA ALA A 543 -18.78 -21.64 81.13
C ALA A 543 -19.15 -23.02 81.72
N ALA A 544 -18.79 -24.12 81.06
CA ALA A 544 -19.00 -25.47 81.56
C ALA A 544 -18.20 -25.75 82.84
N ALA A 545 -16.97 -25.22 82.96
CA ALA A 545 -16.16 -25.32 84.17
C ALA A 545 -16.78 -24.55 85.34
N VAL A 546 -17.32 -23.34 85.12
CA VAL A 546 -18.03 -22.56 86.14
C VAL A 546 -19.30 -23.28 86.60
N VAL A 547 -20.05 -23.89 85.67
CA VAL A 547 -21.23 -24.72 86.02
C VAL A 547 -20.84 -25.96 86.81
N ALA A 548 -19.70 -26.59 86.50
CA ALA A 548 -19.19 -27.75 87.26
C ALA A 548 -18.65 -27.36 88.65
N GLU A 549 -18.06 -26.18 88.79
CA GLU A 549 -17.58 -25.64 90.07
C GLU A 549 -18.76 -25.24 90.99
N GLN A 550 -19.84 -24.69 90.43
CA GLN A 550 -21.09 -24.42 91.17
C GLN A 550 -21.85 -25.70 91.58
N ALA A 551 -21.58 -26.85 90.96
CA ALA A 551 -22.17 -28.13 91.35
C ALA A 551 -21.41 -28.84 92.49
N ALA A 552 -20.28 -28.30 92.95
CA ALA A 552 -19.39 -28.94 93.91
C ALA A 552 -19.25 -28.21 95.27
N GLU A 553 -20.09 -27.21 95.55
CA GLU A 553 -20.14 -26.57 96.87
C GLU A 553 -21.25 -27.18 97.74
N PRO A 554 -20.92 -27.78 98.91
CA PRO A 554 -21.92 -28.21 99.87
C PRO A 554 -22.51 -26.97 100.56
N GLU A 555 -23.84 -26.93 100.69
CA GLU A 555 -24.56 -25.90 101.44
C GLU A 555 -23.87 -25.55 102.78
N PRO A 556 -23.80 -24.25 103.08
CA PRO A 556 -24.21 -23.84 104.41
C PRO A 556 -25.06 -22.56 104.41
N ALA A 557 -26.21 -22.69 105.08
CA ALA A 557 -26.74 -21.81 106.11
C ALA A 557 -26.55 -20.29 105.99
N GLU A 558 -27.71 -19.63 105.92
CA GLU A 558 -28.16 -18.45 106.69
C GLU A 558 -27.20 -17.28 106.99
N GLU A 559 -27.79 -16.10 106.79
CA GLU A 559 -27.63 -14.83 107.54
C GLU A 559 -26.81 -13.66 106.96
N THR A 560 -27.57 -12.57 106.74
CA THR A 560 -27.32 -11.15 107.07
C THR A 560 -26.77 -10.17 106.02
N GLU A 561 -27.65 -9.20 105.71
CA GLU A 561 -27.44 -7.73 105.63
C GLU A 561 -26.12 -7.17 105.07
N ALA A 562 -26.21 -6.37 103.99
CA ALA A 562 -26.03 -4.90 104.04
C ALA A 562 -25.77 -4.27 102.65
N THR A 563 -26.70 -3.40 102.22
CA THR A 563 -26.48 -1.98 101.84
C THR A 563 -25.44 -1.60 100.78
N ALA A 564 -25.93 -1.07 99.63
CA ALA A 564 -25.58 0.22 98.98
C ALA A 564 -26.03 0.19 97.51
N GLU A 565 -27.18 0.78 97.15
CA GLU A 565 -27.30 2.16 96.62
C GLU A 565 -26.34 2.51 95.47
N SER A 566 -26.82 2.45 94.22
CA SER A 566 -26.96 3.66 93.37
C SER A 566 -27.67 3.35 92.06
N GLU A 567 -28.59 4.25 91.74
CA GLU A 567 -29.53 4.29 90.62
C GLU A 567 -28.90 4.58 89.24
N PRO A 568 -29.67 4.38 88.15
CA PRO A 568 -29.24 4.52 86.77
C PRO A 568 -29.66 5.86 86.12
N ALA A 569 -28.93 6.28 85.09
CA ALA A 569 -29.34 7.28 84.10
C ALA A 569 -28.54 6.99 82.82
N GLU A 570 -29.17 6.72 81.67
CA GLU A 570 -29.49 7.73 80.62
C GLU A 570 -28.26 8.53 80.17
N GLU A 571 -27.98 8.84 78.91
CA GLU A 571 -28.50 8.57 77.58
C GLU A 571 -27.47 9.28 76.66
N THR A 572 -27.35 8.87 75.41
CA THR A 572 -26.86 9.65 74.26
C THR A 572 -25.40 10.19 74.19
N ASP A 573 -24.84 9.89 73.03
CA ASP A 573 -24.30 10.85 72.05
C ASP A 573 -22.79 10.90 71.75
N GLN A 574 -22.60 11.11 70.46
CA GLN A 574 -21.41 11.25 69.65
C GLN A 574 -20.30 12.12 70.27
N THR A 575 -19.04 11.79 70.00
CA THR A 575 -18.01 12.69 69.43
C THR A 575 -16.68 11.93 69.30
N THR A 576 -16.09 11.78 68.12
CA THR A 576 -15.09 12.66 67.46
C THR A 576 -13.81 12.93 68.28
N VAL A 577 -12.66 12.69 67.61
CA VAL A 577 -11.36 13.42 67.66
C VAL A 577 -10.14 12.73 68.32
N GLU A 578 -9.11 12.58 67.46
CA GLU A 578 -7.63 12.57 67.66
C GLU A 578 -6.92 11.46 68.44
N GLU A 579 -5.84 10.90 67.86
CA GLU A 579 -4.45 11.28 68.20
C GLU A 579 -3.39 10.53 67.34
N SER A 580 -2.27 11.21 67.06
CA SER A 580 -0.98 10.74 66.47
C SER A 580 -0.87 10.61 64.94
N ALA A 581 0.11 11.17 64.23
CA ALA A 581 1.23 12.05 64.59
C ALA A 581 1.83 12.66 63.29
N GLU A 582 2.33 13.89 63.37
CA GLU A 582 3.15 14.58 62.35
C GLU A 582 4.53 13.89 62.16
N PRO A 583 5.28 14.20 61.06
CA PRO A 583 6.22 15.32 61.11
C PRO A 583 6.34 16.17 59.83
N THR A 584 6.25 17.49 60.03
CA THR A 584 7.19 18.59 59.73
C THR A 584 8.14 18.60 58.50
N GLU A 585 8.18 19.80 57.89
CA GLU A 585 9.23 20.47 57.06
C GLU A 585 9.46 19.90 55.64
N ASP A 586 9.44 20.68 54.55
CA ASP A 586 10.21 21.91 54.36
C ASP A 586 9.69 22.73 53.15
N ALA A 587 9.80 24.06 53.25
CA ALA A 587 9.69 25.01 52.14
C ALA A 587 11.05 25.04 51.36
N PRO A 588 11.21 25.71 50.17
CA PRO A 588 11.04 27.16 50.06
C PRO A 588 10.57 27.73 48.70
N GLU A 589 9.99 28.94 48.81
CA GLU A 589 10.24 30.17 48.04
C GLU A 589 10.07 30.29 46.52
N GLN A 590 9.16 31.23 46.17
CA GLN A 590 9.28 32.39 45.25
C GLN A 590 9.49 32.07 43.74
N VAL A 591 8.88 32.76 42.77
CA VAL A 591 8.86 34.22 42.57
C VAL A 591 7.67 34.63 41.68
N ASP A 592 7.20 35.85 41.93
CA ASP A 592 6.30 36.73 41.18
C ASP A 592 6.17 36.53 39.66
N GLU A 593 4.96 36.73 39.11
CA GLU A 593 4.76 37.84 38.18
C GLU A 593 3.28 38.29 38.09
N VAL A 594 3.12 39.57 38.42
CA VAL A 594 1.91 40.40 38.43
C VAL A 594 1.56 40.83 37.00
N VAL A 595 0.34 40.60 36.51
CA VAL A 595 -0.36 41.51 35.58
C VAL A 595 -1.89 41.37 35.73
N GLU A 596 -2.48 42.28 36.50
CA GLU A 596 -3.80 42.89 36.25
C GLU A 596 -3.58 44.16 35.38
N PRO A 597 -4.58 44.75 34.67
CA PRO A 597 -5.90 45.07 35.24
C PRO A 597 -7.12 45.13 34.28
N ASP A 598 -8.29 45.33 34.92
CA ASP A 598 -9.46 46.15 34.50
C ASP A 598 -10.23 45.73 33.22
N GLU A 599 -11.56 45.82 33.10
CA GLU A 599 -12.62 46.49 33.86
C GLU A 599 -13.99 45.97 33.30
N VAL A 600 -15.07 46.46 33.91
CA VAL A 600 -16.47 46.49 33.45
C VAL A 600 -17.43 45.45 34.07
N GLU A 601 -17.98 45.92 35.19
CA GLU A 601 -19.28 45.62 35.78
C GLU A 601 -20.44 45.56 34.76
N GLU A 602 -21.38 44.62 34.93
CA GLU A 602 -22.83 44.89 34.84
C GLU A 602 -23.62 43.89 35.73
N PRO A 603 -24.82 44.25 36.23
CA PRO A 603 -25.33 43.76 37.50
C PRO A 603 -26.39 42.65 37.41
N VAL A 604 -26.30 41.73 38.37
CA VAL A 604 -27.38 41.16 39.20
C VAL A 604 -28.75 40.94 38.52
N GLU A 605 -29.02 39.69 38.14
CA GLU A 605 -30.37 39.13 38.09
C GLU A 605 -30.48 38.02 39.15
N VAL A 606 -31.12 38.34 40.27
CA VAL A 606 -31.46 37.41 41.35
C VAL A 606 -32.53 36.46 40.81
N VAL A 607 -32.11 35.26 40.42
CA VAL A 607 -33.02 34.13 40.16
C VAL A 607 -32.96 33.21 41.37
N GLU A 608 -34.12 33.00 41.98
CA GLU A 608 -34.35 32.13 43.14
C GLU A 608 -33.78 30.72 42.91
N PRO A 609 -33.09 30.11 43.90
CA PRO A 609 -32.64 28.73 43.77
C PRO A 609 -33.84 27.80 43.95
N VAL A 610 -34.37 27.30 42.83
CA VAL A 610 -35.22 26.13 42.83
C VAL A 610 -34.33 24.94 43.20
N ALA A 611 -34.49 24.45 44.43
CA ALA A 611 -33.88 23.21 44.90
C ALA A 611 -34.41 22.05 44.06
N VAL A 612 -33.70 21.74 42.97
CA VAL A 612 -33.81 20.47 42.26
C VAL A 612 -32.88 19.52 42.99
N GLU A 613 -33.45 18.58 43.73
CA GLU A 613 -32.73 17.42 44.23
C GLU A 613 -32.26 16.60 43.02
N GLU A 614 -31.07 16.92 42.50
CA GLU A 614 -30.40 16.07 41.53
C GLU A 614 -29.94 14.80 42.26
N PRO A 615 -30.27 13.61 41.73
CA PRO A 615 -29.82 12.36 42.32
C PRO A 615 -28.29 12.36 42.29
N VAL A 616 -27.67 12.14 43.45
CA VAL A 616 -26.22 12.00 43.60
C VAL A 616 -25.81 10.76 42.81
N GLU A 617 -25.53 10.93 41.52
CA GLU A 617 -24.91 9.91 40.69
C GLU A 617 -23.51 9.65 41.26
N ASP A 618 -23.26 8.42 41.69
CA ASP A 618 -21.98 7.98 42.27
C ASP A 618 -20.80 8.54 41.47
N GLU A 619 -19.84 9.21 42.14
CA GLU A 619 -18.65 9.80 41.51
C GLU A 619 -17.89 8.82 40.59
N LYS A 620 -18.02 7.51 40.85
CA LYS A 620 -17.50 6.44 39.99
C LYS A 620 -18.13 6.41 38.59
N GLN A 621 -19.42 6.71 38.44
CA GLN A 621 -20.10 6.76 37.16
C GLN A 621 -19.69 7.99 36.35
N ILE A 622 -19.48 9.13 37.03
CA ILE A 622 -18.94 10.35 36.41
C ILE A 622 -17.50 10.10 35.94
N ALA A 623 -16.64 9.51 36.77
CA ALA A 623 -15.28 9.16 36.39
C ALA A 623 -15.23 8.15 35.22
N ALA A 624 -16.14 7.18 35.19
CA ALA A 624 -16.25 6.22 34.09
C ALA A 624 -16.70 6.88 32.77
N ARG A 625 -17.63 7.83 32.82
CA ARG A 625 -18.05 8.62 31.64
C ARG A 625 -16.91 9.49 31.11
N VAL A 626 -16.20 10.19 31.99
CA VAL A 626 -15.05 11.03 31.60
C VAL A 626 -13.93 10.17 30.99
N ALA A 627 -13.67 8.99 31.55
CA ALA A 627 -12.70 8.06 30.98
C ALA A 627 -13.15 7.47 29.62
N ALA A 628 -14.45 7.27 29.41
CA ALA A 628 -15.01 6.84 28.14
C ALA A 628 -14.92 7.94 27.06
N GLU A 629 -15.25 9.19 27.40
CA GLU A 629 -15.08 10.34 26.51
C GLU A 629 -13.62 10.57 26.13
N ALA A 630 -12.68 10.42 27.08
CA ALA A 630 -11.26 10.55 26.79
C ALA A 630 -10.78 9.49 25.78
N ARG A 631 -11.24 8.24 25.90
CA ARG A 631 -10.93 7.16 24.95
C ARG A 631 -11.58 7.37 23.59
N GLU A 632 -12.76 7.99 23.54
CA GLU A 632 -13.42 8.32 22.28
C GLU A 632 -12.70 9.47 21.57
N ALA A 633 -12.25 10.49 22.31
CA ALA A 633 -11.43 11.58 21.79
C ALA A 633 -10.11 11.06 21.19
N GLU A 634 -9.40 10.16 21.89
CA GLU A 634 -8.16 9.55 21.40
C GLU A 634 -8.37 8.73 20.11
N ARG A 635 -9.50 7.99 20.03
CA ARG A 635 -9.87 7.25 18.81
C ARG A 635 -10.13 8.18 17.63
N LEU A 636 -10.80 9.31 17.86
CA LEU A 636 -11.06 10.32 16.82
C LEU A 636 -9.76 10.99 16.37
N GLU A 637 -8.85 11.32 17.28
CA GLU A 637 -7.54 11.88 16.94
C GLU A 637 -6.70 10.90 16.13
N ARG A 638 -6.69 9.61 16.50
CA ARG A 638 -6.02 8.55 15.73
C ARG A 638 -6.65 8.35 14.34
N GLN A 639 -7.96 8.51 14.20
CA GLN A 639 -8.64 8.47 12.90
C GLN A 639 -8.27 9.68 12.03
N GLN A 640 -8.25 10.89 12.61
CA GLN A 640 -7.83 12.10 11.91
C GLN A 640 -6.37 12.02 11.47
N ALA A 641 -5.47 11.50 12.31
CA ALA A 641 -4.08 11.26 11.95
C ALA A 641 -3.92 10.27 10.79
N LYS A 642 -4.71 9.17 10.80
CA LYS A 642 -4.74 8.20 9.69
C LYS A 642 -5.27 8.81 8.39
N GLU A 643 -6.31 9.65 8.46
CA GLU A 643 -6.82 10.35 7.28
C GLU A 643 -5.84 11.39 6.74
N ALA A 644 -5.17 12.14 7.60
CA ALA A 644 -4.14 13.09 7.23
C ALA A 644 -2.97 12.39 6.50
N ALA A 645 -2.46 11.29 7.05
CA ALA A 645 -1.41 10.48 6.41
C ALA A 645 -1.85 9.90 5.05
N ARG A 646 -3.14 9.56 4.92
CA ARG A 646 -3.71 9.08 3.65
C ARG A 646 -3.79 10.18 2.60
N ARG A 647 -4.20 11.40 3.00
CA ARG A 647 -4.21 12.59 2.13
C ARG A 647 -2.80 12.95 1.66
N GLU A 648 -1.82 12.94 2.56
CA GLU A 648 -0.42 13.23 2.21
C GLU A 648 0.17 12.17 1.24
N ARG A 649 -0.19 10.89 1.42
CA ARG A 649 0.16 9.82 0.45
C ARG A 649 -0.54 9.98 -0.90
N GLU A 650 -1.72 10.56 -0.95
CA GLU A 650 -2.44 10.82 -2.20
C GLU A 650 -1.90 12.06 -2.92
N GLU A 651 -1.58 13.12 -2.18
CA GLU A 651 -0.94 14.33 -2.70
C GLU A 651 0.47 14.04 -3.24
N SER A 652 1.29 13.28 -2.52
CA SER A 652 2.61 12.84 -3.01
C SER A 652 2.51 11.97 -4.27
N LYS A 653 1.50 11.08 -4.35
CA LYS A 653 1.22 10.31 -5.58
C LYS A 653 0.73 11.21 -6.72
N ALA A 654 -0.07 12.23 -6.44
CA ALA A 654 -0.54 13.19 -7.44
C ALA A 654 0.63 14.04 -7.96
N ALA A 655 1.51 14.53 -7.08
CA ALA A 655 2.73 15.25 -7.41
C ALA A 655 3.69 14.39 -8.26
N ALA A 656 3.91 13.13 -7.86
CA ALA A 656 4.74 12.20 -8.65
C ALA A 656 4.15 11.91 -10.04
N ARG A 657 2.81 11.85 -10.16
CA ARG A 657 2.13 11.69 -11.46
C ARG A 657 2.23 12.97 -12.30
N SER A 658 2.12 14.15 -11.70
CA SER A 658 2.26 15.44 -12.40
C SER A 658 3.69 15.63 -12.90
N ALA A 659 4.70 15.36 -12.08
CA ALA A 659 6.11 15.39 -12.45
C ALA A 659 6.42 14.42 -13.60
N LYS A 660 5.87 13.19 -13.54
CA LYS A 660 6.01 12.20 -14.62
C LYS A 660 5.26 12.59 -15.89
N ALA A 661 4.19 13.38 -15.78
CA ALA A 661 3.47 13.94 -16.92
C ALA A 661 4.25 15.10 -17.56
N ALA A 662 4.83 15.99 -16.75
CA ALA A 662 5.73 17.06 -17.19
C ALA A 662 6.95 16.48 -17.93
N HIS A 663 7.63 15.51 -17.34
CA HIS A 663 8.76 14.82 -17.98
C HIS A 663 8.36 14.16 -19.32
N ARG A 664 7.12 13.66 -19.46
CA ARG A 664 6.64 13.08 -20.74
C ARG A 664 6.26 14.14 -21.78
N ALA A 665 5.86 15.33 -21.36
CA ALA A 665 5.59 16.46 -22.25
C ALA A 665 6.90 17.01 -22.81
N GLU A 666 7.90 17.17 -21.97
CA GLU A 666 9.23 17.68 -22.30
C GLU A 666 9.99 16.74 -23.25
N LYS A 667 9.98 15.43 -22.96
CA LYS A 667 10.57 14.41 -23.85
C LYS A 667 9.92 14.30 -25.23
N LYS A 668 8.75 14.93 -25.42
CA LYS A 668 8.03 15.01 -26.69
C LYS A 668 8.31 16.30 -27.45
N ALA A 669 8.67 17.38 -26.73
CA ALA A 669 9.12 18.63 -27.32
C ALA A 669 10.48 18.46 -28.03
N ASP A 670 11.37 17.62 -27.48
CA ASP A 670 12.71 17.37 -28.05
C ASP A 670 12.76 16.41 -29.24
N ARG A 671 11.63 15.87 -29.67
CA ARG A 671 11.56 15.13 -30.95
C ARG A 671 11.31 16.12 -32.10
N PHE A 672 12.17 17.13 -32.21
CA PHE A 672 12.23 18.00 -33.38
C PHE A 672 12.80 17.19 -34.56
N VAL A 673 11.89 16.73 -35.41
CA VAL A 673 12.19 16.14 -36.72
C VAL A 673 12.62 17.27 -37.65
N GLU A 674 13.83 17.13 -38.17
CA GLU A 674 14.46 17.91 -39.24
C GLU A 674 13.50 18.13 -40.42
N ALA A 675 13.51 19.33 -41.02
CA ALA A 675 12.51 19.82 -41.97
C ALA A 675 12.22 18.84 -43.14
N PRO A 676 10.94 18.63 -43.53
CA PRO A 676 10.60 17.70 -44.60
C PRO A 676 10.91 18.28 -45.98
N ARG A 677 11.77 17.57 -46.72
CA ARG A 677 11.66 17.46 -48.18
C ARG A 677 10.39 16.67 -48.49
N GLU A 678 9.45 17.35 -49.14
CA GLU A 678 8.25 16.89 -49.86
C GLU A 678 7.25 15.94 -49.16
N PRO A 679 5.93 16.14 -49.40
CA PRO A 679 4.87 15.55 -48.58
C PRO A 679 4.77 14.04 -48.80
N LYS A 680 5.36 13.26 -47.89
CA LYS A 680 5.05 11.83 -47.75
C LYS A 680 3.64 11.69 -47.19
N VAL A 681 2.76 11.19 -48.04
CA VAL A 681 1.49 10.49 -47.76
C VAL A 681 1.39 10.05 -46.30
N SER A 682 0.31 10.48 -45.64
CA SER A 682 0.07 10.24 -44.23
C SER A 682 0.16 8.76 -43.90
N PHE A 683 0.62 8.41 -42.69
CA PHE A 683 0.73 7.02 -42.26
C PHE A 683 -0.63 6.29 -42.29
N MET A 684 -1.76 7.03 -42.23
CA MET A 684 -3.10 6.49 -42.43
C MET A 684 -3.43 6.25 -43.91
N ASP A 685 -3.00 7.13 -44.82
CA ASP A 685 -3.13 6.92 -46.26
C ASP A 685 -2.19 5.83 -46.76
N ARG A 686 -1.01 5.66 -46.14
CA ARG A 686 -0.09 4.56 -46.42
C ARG A 686 -0.62 3.23 -45.87
N ARG A 687 -1.43 3.25 -44.79
CA ARG A 687 -2.12 2.05 -44.27
C ARG A 687 -3.39 1.72 -45.06
N ARG A 688 -4.08 2.72 -45.62
CA ARG A 688 -5.20 2.54 -46.56
C ARG A 688 -4.72 2.10 -47.95
N LYS A 689 -3.64 2.69 -48.48
CA LYS A 689 -3.00 2.22 -49.74
C LYS A 689 -2.36 0.85 -49.59
N ASN A 690 -1.66 0.56 -48.49
CA ASN A 690 -1.16 -0.80 -48.23
C ASN A 690 -2.27 -1.84 -47.92
N ALA A 691 -3.51 -1.41 -47.71
CA ALA A 691 -4.68 -2.30 -47.63
C ALA A 691 -5.42 -2.43 -48.97
N ALA A 692 -5.25 -1.45 -49.88
CA ALA A 692 -5.83 -1.45 -51.22
C ALA A 692 -4.91 -2.11 -52.27
N ASP A 693 -3.58 -2.03 -52.10
CA ASP A 693 -2.55 -2.68 -52.93
C ASP A 693 -2.18 -4.08 -52.42
N ARG A 694 -2.80 -4.55 -51.33
CA ARG A 694 -2.64 -5.93 -50.88
C ARG A 694 -3.59 -6.77 -51.70
N ASP A 695 -3.06 -7.32 -52.79
CA ASP A 695 -3.71 -8.29 -53.64
C ASP A 695 -4.46 -9.32 -52.76
N PRO A 696 -5.82 -9.32 -52.74
CA PRO A 696 -6.60 -10.18 -51.86
C PRO A 696 -6.43 -11.68 -52.18
N GLY A 697 -5.65 -12.01 -53.21
CA GLY A 697 -5.42 -13.37 -53.68
C GLY A 697 -4.20 -14.12 -53.15
N ALA A 698 -3.22 -13.47 -52.49
CA ALA A 698 -1.87 -14.09 -52.45
C ALA A 698 -1.27 -14.49 -51.09
N THR A 699 -1.79 -14.09 -49.92
CA THR A 699 -1.24 -14.62 -48.64
C THR A 699 -2.28 -14.80 -47.53
N SER A 700 -2.54 -16.07 -47.23
CA SER A 700 -3.06 -16.63 -45.97
C SER A 700 -4.44 -16.17 -45.47
N THR A 701 -5.48 -16.31 -46.30
CA THR A 701 -6.88 -16.37 -45.83
C THR A 701 -7.09 -17.42 -44.71
N GLY A 702 -6.27 -18.48 -44.67
CA GLY A 702 -6.33 -19.51 -43.63
C GLY A 702 -6.00 -19.02 -42.21
N ARG A 703 -4.97 -18.17 -42.02
CA ARG A 703 -4.52 -17.78 -40.68
C ARG A 703 -5.51 -16.88 -39.94
N ASN A 704 -6.15 -15.97 -40.67
CA ASN A 704 -7.19 -15.11 -40.10
C ASN A 704 -8.49 -15.90 -39.83
N ALA A 705 -8.82 -16.89 -40.67
CA ALA A 705 -9.97 -17.77 -40.43
C ALA A 705 -9.77 -18.60 -39.14
N VAL A 706 -8.58 -19.18 -38.94
CA VAL A 706 -8.27 -19.98 -37.73
C VAL A 706 -8.30 -19.13 -36.47
N ALA A 707 -7.76 -17.90 -36.51
CA ALA A 707 -7.80 -16.99 -35.36
C ALA A 707 -9.22 -16.56 -35.00
N VAL A 708 -10.07 -16.28 -36.00
CA VAL A 708 -11.49 -15.94 -35.77
C VAL A 708 -12.25 -17.15 -35.23
N LEU A 709 -11.97 -18.35 -35.74
CA LEU A 709 -12.59 -19.60 -35.29
C LEU A 709 -12.18 -19.93 -33.85
N ALA A 710 -10.91 -19.69 -33.47
CA ALA A 710 -10.43 -19.86 -32.09
C ALA A 710 -11.14 -18.94 -31.10
N VAL A 711 -11.37 -17.69 -31.48
CA VAL A 711 -12.11 -16.72 -30.66
C VAL A 711 -13.59 -17.13 -30.55
N ALA A 712 -14.19 -17.57 -31.65
CA ALA A 712 -15.59 -18.02 -31.67
C ALA A 712 -15.80 -19.28 -30.80
N VAL A 713 -14.92 -20.28 -30.90
CA VAL A 713 -15.00 -21.51 -30.09
C VAL A 713 -14.78 -21.21 -28.60
N GLY A 714 -13.83 -20.33 -28.27
CA GLY A 714 -13.62 -19.90 -26.88
C GLY A 714 -14.81 -19.13 -26.31
N ALA A 715 -15.42 -18.24 -27.10
CA ALA A 715 -16.61 -17.50 -26.69
C ALA A 715 -17.82 -18.44 -26.49
N LEU A 716 -17.98 -19.43 -27.36
CA LEU A 716 -19.05 -20.43 -27.25
C LEU A 716 -18.88 -21.30 -26.00
N GLY A 717 -17.66 -21.79 -25.72
CA GLY A 717 -17.37 -22.56 -24.51
C GLY A 717 -17.64 -21.77 -23.22
N LEU A 718 -17.31 -20.47 -23.21
CA LEU A 718 -17.60 -19.59 -22.08
C LEU A 718 -19.11 -19.35 -21.91
N ALA A 719 -19.84 -19.12 -23.01
CA ALA A 719 -21.29 -18.97 -22.98
C ALA A 719 -21.98 -20.23 -22.45
N CYS A 720 -21.60 -21.42 -22.92
CA CYS A 720 -22.13 -22.69 -22.42
C CYS A 720 -21.80 -22.92 -20.94
N SER A 721 -20.57 -22.61 -20.50
CA SER A 721 -20.20 -22.70 -19.09
C SER A 721 -21.04 -21.78 -18.20
N LEU A 722 -21.27 -20.54 -18.64
CA LEU A 722 -22.07 -19.58 -17.89
C LEU A 722 -23.52 -20.04 -17.75
N VAL A 723 -24.11 -20.56 -18.83
CA VAL A 723 -25.48 -21.11 -18.82
C VAL A 723 -25.58 -22.28 -17.83
N LEU A 724 -24.62 -23.20 -17.83
CA LEU A 724 -24.58 -24.33 -16.90
C LEU A 724 -24.36 -23.90 -15.44
N ALA A 725 -23.52 -22.89 -15.20
CA ALA A 725 -23.31 -22.34 -13.86
C ALA A 725 -24.57 -21.68 -13.30
N ILE A 726 -25.33 -20.96 -14.15
CA ILE A 726 -26.62 -20.37 -13.76
C ILE A 726 -27.65 -21.49 -13.49
N GLY A 727 -27.71 -22.52 -14.32
CA GLY A 727 -28.56 -23.69 -14.09
C GLY A 727 -28.24 -24.37 -12.75
N ALA A 728 -26.97 -24.67 -12.48
CA ALA A 728 -26.53 -25.26 -11.22
C ALA A 728 -26.87 -24.39 -10.00
N PHE A 729 -26.73 -23.07 -10.15
CA PHE A 729 -27.10 -22.12 -9.09
C PHE A 729 -28.61 -22.10 -8.83
N MET A 730 -29.45 -22.10 -9.88
CA MET A 730 -30.91 -22.15 -9.73
C MET A 730 -31.40 -23.48 -9.16
N ALA A 731 -30.76 -24.60 -9.55
CA ALA A 731 -31.00 -25.90 -8.91
C ALA A 731 -30.64 -25.84 -7.43
N ALA A 732 -29.48 -25.31 -7.05
CA ALA A 732 -29.06 -25.23 -5.65
C ALA A 732 -29.97 -24.35 -4.77
N LEU A 733 -30.60 -23.32 -5.35
CA LEU A 733 -31.56 -22.46 -4.66
C LEU A 733 -32.94 -23.10 -4.46
N GLY A 734 -33.22 -24.26 -5.07
CA GLY A 734 -34.54 -24.91 -4.95
C GLY A 734 -35.68 -24.12 -5.60
N THR A 735 -35.39 -23.24 -6.55
CA THR A 735 -36.38 -22.38 -7.22
C THR A 735 -37.08 -23.09 -8.39
N THR A 736 -37.17 -24.42 -8.35
CA THR A 736 -37.47 -25.27 -9.50
C THR A 736 -38.97 -25.39 -9.83
N ASP A 737 -39.85 -25.03 -8.90
CA ASP A 737 -41.23 -25.56 -8.93
C ASP A 737 -42.27 -24.64 -9.59
N SER A 738 -41.92 -23.46 -10.12
CA SER A 738 -42.96 -22.54 -10.63
C SER A 738 -42.59 -21.60 -11.80
N ASN A 739 -41.43 -21.75 -12.44
CA ASN A 739 -41.02 -20.84 -13.52
C ASN A 739 -40.77 -21.59 -14.82
N SER A 740 -41.59 -21.33 -15.86
CA SER A 740 -41.41 -21.87 -17.21
C SER A 740 -40.04 -21.52 -17.83
N ALA A 741 -39.40 -20.46 -17.34
CA ALA A 741 -38.03 -20.10 -17.71
C ALA A 741 -37.00 -21.15 -17.23
N TYR A 742 -37.26 -21.78 -16.09
CA TYR A 742 -36.43 -22.87 -15.57
C TYR A 742 -36.56 -24.11 -16.43
N ASP A 743 -37.75 -24.48 -16.91
CA ASP A 743 -37.94 -25.64 -17.80
C ASP A 743 -37.16 -25.51 -19.11
N THR A 744 -37.13 -24.31 -19.68
CA THR A 744 -36.31 -24.05 -20.88
C THR A 744 -34.81 -24.10 -20.58
N LEU A 745 -34.40 -23.66 -19.38
CA LEU A 745 -33.00 -23.65 -18.97
C LEU A 745 -32.53 -25.07 -18.62
N SER A 746 -33.32 -25.85 -17.89
CA SER A 746 -33.03 -27.24 -17.52
C SER A 746 -32.92 -28.11 -18.77
N SER A 747 -33.87 -28.01 -19.71
CA SER A 747 -33.79 -28.72 -20.99
C SER A 747 -32.51 -28.39 -21.77
N LEU A 748 -32.10 -27.11 -21.76
CA LEU A 748 -30.86 -26.67 -22.41
C LEU A 748 -29.62 -27.19 -21.67
N CYS A 749 -29.62 -27.16 -20.33
CA CYS A 749 -28.53 -27.67 -19.49
C CYS A 749 -28.38 -29.20 -19.64
N ASP A 750 -29.48 -29.95 -19.66
CA ASP A 750 -29.49 -31.40 -19.83
C ASP A 750 -29.01 -31.78 -21.24
N THR A 751 -29.39 -31.01 -22.26
CA THR A 751 -28.85 -31.20 -23.62
C THR A 751 -27.35 -30.95 -23.69
N LEU A 752 -26.85 -29.94 -22.97
CA LEU A 752 -25.41 -29.59 -22.93
C LEU A 752 -24.58 -30.57 -22.11
N VAL A 753 -25.18 -31.23 -21.11
CA VAL A 753 -24.51 -32.13 -20.18
C VAL A 753 -24.75 -33.60 -20.50
N GLY A 754 -25.66 -33.93 -21.41
CA GLY A 754 -26.13 -35.29 -21.74
C GLY A 754 -25.14 -36.45 -21.58
N PRO A 755 -23.88 -36.36 -22.06
CA PRO A 755 -22.89 -37.44 -21.89
C PRO A 755 -22.39 -37.67 -20.45
N LEU A 756 -22.52 -36.67 -19.57
CA LEU A 756 -22.02 -36.65 -18.20
C LEU A 756 -23.12 -36.90 -17.15
N GLY A 757 -24.39 -36.84 -17.54
CA GLY A 757 -25.52 -37.03 -16.63
C GLY A 757 -25.52 -38.38 -15.93
N ASP A 758 -25.04 -39.43 -16.61
CA ASP A 758 -25.05 -40.81 -16.08
C ASP A 758 -23.85 -41.14 -15.17
N VAL A 759 -22.88 -40.22 -15.01
CA VAL A 759 -21.61 -40.51 -14.31
C VAL A 759 -21.76 -40.45 -12.78
N PHE A 760 -22.74 -39.70 -12.28
CA PHE A 760 -22.96 -39.52 -10.84
C PHE A 760 -24.40 -39.88 -10.50
N THR A 761 -24.57 -40.94 -9.71
CA THR A 761 -25.86 -41.33 -9.15
C THR A 761 -25.86 -41.08 -7.65
N PHE A 762 -26.83 -40.32 -7.16
CA PHE A 762 -27.04 -40.05 -5.75
C PHE A 762 -28.35 -40.69 -5.30
N SER A 763 -28.40 -41.17 -4.06
CA SER A 763 -29.63 -41.72 -3.45
C SER A 763 -30.14 -40.82 -2.33
N GLY A 764 -31.46 -40.79 -2.12
CA GLY A 764 -32.12 -40.07 -1.02
C GLY A 764 -33.07 -38.95 -1.46
N THR A 765 -33.74 -38.32 -0.50
CA THR A 765 -34.53 -37.10 -0.71
C THR A 765 -33.58 -35.98 -1.14
N ASN A 766 -33.82 -35.39 -2.32
CA ASN A 766 -32.92 -34.47 -3.05
C ASN A 766 -31.80 -35.13 -3.89
N ALA A 767 -31.90 -36.42 -4.22
CA ALA A 767 -31.00 -37.06 -5.17
C ALA A 767 -30.93 -36.31 -6.51
N GLU A 768 -32.09 -36.03 -7.12
CA GLU A 768 -32.19 -35.33 -8.41
C GLU A 768 -31.56 -33.93 -8.38
N MET A 769 -31.75 -33.19 -7.28
CA MET A 769 -31.15 -31.85 -7.10
C MET A 769 -29.62 -31.94 -6.98
N LYS A 770 -29.10 -32.92 -6.22
CA LYS A 770 -27.66 -33.14 -6.07
C LYS A 770 -27.02 -33.62 -7.38
N GLU A 771 -27.69 -34.50 -8.11
CA GLU A 771 -27.29 -34.95 -9.44
C GLU A 771 -27.24 -33.77 -10.41
N ALA A 772 -28.29 -32.94 -10.48
CA ALA A 772 -28.33 -31.75 -11.33
C ALA A 772 -27.23 -30.74 -10.98
N VAL A 773 -27.02 -30.45 -9.70
CA VAL A 773 -25.97 -29.51 -9.26
C VAL A 773 -24.57 -30.02 -9.60
N VAL A 774 -24.30 -31.32 -9.42
CA VAL A 774 -23.00 -31.92 -9.72
C VAL A 774 -22.79 -32.06 -11.23
N ALA A 775 -23.80 -32.51 -11.98
CA ALA A 775 -23.71 -32.68 -13.42
C ALA A 775 -23.57 -31.34 -14.15
N TRP A 776 -24.39 -30.34 -13.81
CA TRP A 776 -24.31 -29.01 -14.41
C TRP A 776 -23.08 -28.23 -13.93
N GLY A 777 -22.75 -28.31 -12.63
CA GLY A 777 -21.55 -27.70 -12.06
C GLY A 777 -20.26 -28.27 -12.65
N GLY A 778 -20.13 -29.59 -12.70
CA GLY A 778 -19.01 -30.30 -13.32
C GLY A 778 -18.93 -30.04 -14.83
N GLY A 779 -20.07 -30.06 -15.52
CA GLY A 779 -20.17 -29.68 -16.93
C GLY A 779 -19.63 -28.27 -17.19
N SER A 780 -20.02 -27.29 -16.37
CA SER A 780 -19.55 -25.90 -16.51
C SER A 780 -18.03 -25.76 -16.45
N MET A 781 -17.38 -26.55 -15.58
CA MET A 781 -15.93 -26.55 -15.42
C MET A 781 -15.24 -27.21 -16.62
N ILE A 782 -15.79 -28.31 -17.12
CA ILE A 782 -15.29 -28.99 -18.32
C ILE A 782 -15.37 -28.07 -19.54
N TYR A 783 -16.47 -27.34 -19.74
CA TYR A 783 -16.59 -26.40 -20.86
C TYR A 783 -15.58 -25.24 -20.79
N VAL A 784 -15.23 -24.76 -19.59
CA VAL A 784 -14.13 -23.77 -19.41
C VAL A 784 -12.79 -24.37 -19.79
N LEU A 785 -12.50 -25.59 -19.32
CA LEU A 785 -11.26 -26.27 -19.63
C LEU A 785 -11.14 -26.53 -21.13
N VAL A 786 -12.18 -27.02 -21.79
CA VAL A 786 -12.21 -27.23 -23.25
C VAL A 786 -12.04 -25.90 -23.99
N GLY A 787 -12.69 -24.82 -23.56
CA GLY A 787 -12.51 -23.49 -24.14
C GLY A 787 -11.08 -22.97 -24.01
N MET A 788 -10.46 -23.17 -22.84
CA MET A 788 -9.07 -22.79 -22.59
C MET A 788 -8.08 -23.65 -23.38
N PHE A 789 -8.28 -24.97 -23.43
CA PHE A 789 -7.43 -25.89 -24.19
C PHE A 789 -7.57 -25.66 -25.70
N ALA A 790 -8.78 -25.41 -26.22
CA ALA A 790 -8.97 -25.06 -27.62
C ALA A 790 -8.25 -23.76 -27.99
N GLN A 791 -8.32 -22.73 -27.12
CA GLN A 791 -7.56 -21.49 -27.33
C GLN A 791 -6.05 -21.70 -27.25
N SER A 792 -5.58 -22.51 -26.30
CA SER A 792 -4.16 -22.84 -26.14
C SER A 792 -3.63 -23.63 -27.33
N TYR A 793 -4.35 -24.68 -27.75
CA TYR A 793 -4.00 -25.53 -28.89
C TYR A 793 -4.00 -24.75 -30.21
N LEU A 794 -5.02 -23.91 -30.44
CA LEU A 794 -5.09 -23.07 -31.63
C LEU A 794 -4.01 -21.98 -31.64
N ARG A 795 -3.59 -21.47 -30.48
CA ARG A 795 -2.42 -20.56 -30.41
C ARG A 795 -1.10 -21.28 -30.68
N SER A 796 -0.88 -22.44 -30.08
CA SER A 796 0.34 -23.24 -30.30
C SER A 796 0.53 -23.57 -31.77
N ARG A 797 -0.54 -23.99 -32.47
CA ARG A 797 -0.53 -24.27 -33.91
C ARG A 797 -0.23 -23.04 -34.78
N ILE A 798 -0.55 -21.83 -34.32
CA ILE A 798 -0.24 -20.59 -35.04
C ILE A 798 1.23 -20.20 -34.85
N ASP A 799 1.85 -20.60 -33.74
CA ASP A 799 3.26 -20.31 -33.46
C ASP A 799 4.22 -21.32 -34.12
N ASP A 800 3.73 -22.53 -34.42
CA ASP A 800 4.52 -23.61 -35.08
C ASP A 800 4.52 -23.55 -36.63
N ASP A 801 3.63 -22.76 -37.27
CA ASP A 801 3.48 -22.58 -38.74
C ASP A 801 3.85 -21.16 -39.24
#